data_AF-A0AA48L5A9-F1
#
_entry.id   AF-A0AA48L5A9-F1
#
_cell.length_a   1.000
_cell.length_b   1.000
_cell.length_c   1.000
_cell.angle_alpha   90.00
_cell.angle_beta   90.00
_cell.angle_gamma   90.00
#
_symmetry.space_group_name_H-M   'P 1'
#
loop_
_entity.id
_entity.type
_entity.pdbx_description
1 polymer ?
#
loop_
_entity_poly.entity_id
_entity_poly.type
_entity_poly.pdbx_seq_one_letter_code
_entity_poly.pdbx_strand_id
1 'polypeptide(L)'
;MTTDTTPAPKPELLLPGVDLPLDAYSKAAVIDTDKDADGNPTNKVNRFPSAVLEEEWKSNTPTVRERAMMRVIDLLTDKPGWVDKLDNDEIMAKWRAEALALPLKQGFTEKMFDWVVAELRDKAALFKKNGGVVSVYDGAAAVFKTDNALTEDLVARLKEQAAKLEGEDKDWHPGSNEQVLDLVHPSLFPLVYGKTRFVRSSIPLGNALAAWGSGEVIPKTEGPLKKKDNWYYQHDPERLLSRKFQWLPTDVELKDGKARFTSYINNLHPEEHAEMYGVLEELVEKAVPLWSATYGRVMTWIGADDGNDWDGRENTVNRIWCMDSNRTCTTPEVCKNYCDAWNNPSNPENQSNQEEDDSADEDEDEDEDEDEHEGSASEDSEVASVGSEGDAEMDSGNAPEELADLEDSDEPDESDESEEEEGGEAGSVFVDATDAAEDEPEVDRAAPADGDLGPLGGYDSEDEANQIWFEATHKVTQPEPLDEYKYVGYPFTKPVWKDNKLQVIVKLANIHLTPDKPSYPGGSWHIEGQLNERIVATALYYYDNDNITDSHLAFRTACDAESLCENFGYSQNDHAPFSEIFGAHPGLDAHSTVLEFGQVLTREGRLLVFPNVLQHRVGSFQLADKTKAGHRKIVALFLVDPATPVIGTAHVPPQQMHWGASTVEPRLPPEVAEMVYEHISCPFKLDEAKKLRLELMDERRAIDRDANKAVNSGDFSFCEH
;
A
#
# COMPACT_ATOMS: atom_id res chain seq x y z
N MET A 1 0.69 -21.48 59.28
CA MET A 1 1.39 -20.68 58.25
C MET A 1 0.95 -21.20 56.91
N THR A 2 -0.01 -20.52 56.29
CA THR A 2 -0.45 -20.78 54.92
C THR A 2 0.08 -19.62 54.09
N THR A 3 1.04 -19.90 53.22
CA THR A 3 1.63 -18.93 52.31
C THR A 3 0.63 -18.62 51.21
N ASP A 4 -0.03 -17.48 51.33
CA ASP A 4 -0.82 -16.90 50.25
C ASP A 4 0.15 -16.48 49.14
N THR A 5 0.22 -17.30 48.09
CA THR A 5 0.99 -17.02 46.87
C THR A 5 0.04 -16.51 45.80
N THR A 6 -0.48 -15.31 46.02
CA THR A 6 -1.16 -14.55 44.97
C THR A 6 -0.18 -14.36 43.81
N PRO A 7 -0.54 -14.66 42.55
CA PRO A 7 0.35 -14.42 41.41
C PRO A 7 0.70 -12.93 41.31
N ALA A 8 1.95 -12.61 41.00
CA ALA A 8 2.33 -11.24 40.71
C ALA A 8 1.50 -10.71 39.53
N PRO A 9 1.01 -9.45 39.57
CA PRO A 9 0.26 -8.89 38.46
C PRO A 9 1.13 -8.87 37.19
N LYS A 10 0.64 -9.53 36.12
CA LYS A 10 1.21 -9.44 34.78
C LYS A 10 0.97 -8.04 34.19
N PRO A 11 1.77 -7.59 33.21
CA PRO A 11 2.08 -6.17 33.02
C PRO A 11 0.89 -5.29 32.60
N GLU A 12 0.93 -4.03 33.03
CA GLU A 12 -0.03 -2.96 32.64
C GLU A 12 0.04 -2.55 31.16
N LEU A 13 1.04 -3.03 30.42
CA LEU A 13 1.26 -2.76 29.01
C LEU A 13 1.51 -4.09 28.28
N LEU A 14 1.03 -4.20 27.04
CA LEU A 14 1.25 -5.37 26.18
C LEU A 14 1.28 -4.94 24.72
N LEU A 15 2.40 -4.38 24.27
CA LEU A 15 2.58 -3.83 22.93
C LEU A 15 3.85 -4.37 22.24
N PRO A 16 3.88 -4.42 20.89
CA PRO A 16 5.08 -4.74 20.12
C PRO A 16 6.25 -3.81 20.46
N GLY A 17 7.45 -4.37 20.56
CA GLY A 17 8.67 -3.63 20.92
C GLY A 17 8.81 -3.31 22.41
N VAL A 18 7.82 -3.68 23.25
CA VAL A 18 7.89 -3.55 24.72
C VAL A 18 7.81 -4.91 25.39
N ASP A 19 6.62 -5.52 25.37
CA ASP A 19 6.32 -6.80 26.03
C ASP A 19 5.99 -7.91 25.00
N LEU A 20 5.84 -7.54 23.72
CA LEU A 20 5.69 -8.44 22.57
C LEU A 20 6.82 -8.20 21.55
N PRO A 21 7.24 -9.23 20.78
CA PRO A 21 8.13 -9.04 19.64
C PRO A 21 7.54 -8.08 18.58
N LEU A 22 8.39 -7.36 17.82
CA LEU A 22 7.91 -6.47 16.74
C LEU A 22 7.22 -7.24 15.61
N ASP A 23 7.78 -8.40 15.27
CA ASP A 23 7.30 -9.34 14.28
C ASP A 23 6.07 -10.13 14.73
N ALA A 24 5.54 -9.89 15.94
CA ALA A 24 4.25 -10.44 16.37
C ALA A 24 3.10 -10.10 15.39
N TYR A 25 3.24 -9.01 14.62
CA TYR A 25 2.35 -8.67 13.50
C TYR A 25 2.24 -9.76 12.42
N SER A 26 3.34 -10.45 12.11
CA SER A 26 3.39 -11.57 11.17
C SER A 26 2.91 -12.89 11.80
N LYS A 27 3.23 -13.12 13.08
CA LYS A 27 3.06 -14.42 13.76
C LYS A 27 1.73 -14.61 14.50
N ALA A 28 1.02 -13.54 14.85
CA ALA A 28 -0.17 -13.60 15.72
C ALA A 28 -1.51 -13.32 15.02
N ALA A 29 -1.50 -13.13 13.69
CA ALA A 29 -2.66 -12.65 12.94
C ALA A 29 -3.34 -13.72 12.04
N VAL A 30 -2.69 -14.86 11.82
CA VAL A 30 -3.29 -16.04 11.17
C VAL A 30 -4.33 -16.63 12.13
N ILE A 31 -5.61 -16.45 11.81
CA ILE A 31 -6.75 -16.95 12.61
C ILE A 31 -6.89 -18.46 12.41
N ASP A 32 -6.74 -18.88 11.17
CA ASP A 32 -6.95 -20.24 10.71
C ASP A 32 -5.92 -20.59 9.64
N THR A 33 -5.50 -21.85 9.66
CA THR A 33 -4.79 -22.51 8.55
C THR A 33 -5.72 -23.56 7.99
N ASP A 34 -6.81 -23.10 7.37
CA ASP A 34 -7.66 -23.95 6.54
C ASP A 34 -6.81 -24.53 5.41
N LYS A 35 -7.18 -25.71 4.90
CA LYS A 35 -6.57 -26.24 3.69
C LYS A 35 -7.50 -26.01 2.51
N ASP A 36 -6.94 -25.59 1.38
CA ASP A 36 -7.65 -25.60 0.10
C ASP A 36 -7.98 -27.05 -0.34
N ALA A 37 -8.62 -27.19 -1.50
CA ALA A 37 -9.02 -28.48 -2.04
C ALA A 37 -7.82 -29.43 -2.30
N ASP A 38 -6.64 -28.86 -2.54
CA ASP A 38 -5.40 -29.57 -2.89
C ASP A 38 -4.50 -29.83 -1.66
N GLY A 39 -4.83 -29.25 -0.51
CA GLY A 39 -4.20 -29.48 0.78
C GLY A 39 -3.19 -28.42 1.21
N ASN A 40 -3.07 -27.30 0.50
CA ASN A 40 -2.18 -26.18 0.82
C ASN A 40 -2.79 -25.33 1.95
N PRO A 41 -1.99 -24.83 2.91
CA PRO A 41 -2.47 -23.97 3.98
C PRO A 41 -2.85 -22.58 3.47
N THR A 42 -4.11 -22.20 3.69
CA THR A 42 -4.65 -20.85 3.46
C THR A 42 -4.61 -20.05 4.77
N ASN A 43 -3.95 -18.89 4.77
CA ASN A 43 -3.78 -18.06 5.96
C ASN A 43 -4.88 -16.99 6.03
N LYS A 44 -5.92 -17.18 6.88
CA LYS A 44 -6.94 -16.13 7.09
C LYS A 44 -6.45 -15.08 8.10
N VAL A 45 -6.41 -13.80 7.71
CA VAL A 45 -5.80 -12.70 8.50
C VAL A 45 -6.86 -11.73 9.06
N ASN A 46 -6.90 -11.49 10.39
CA ASN A 46 -7.95 -10.65 11.03
C ASN A 46 -7.64 -9.14 11.08
N ARG A 47 -6.70 -8.65 10.27
CA ARG A 47 -6.18 -7.28 10.36
C ARG A 47 -6.06 -6.64 9.00
N PHE A 48 -5.78 -5.35 8.98
CA PHE A 48 -5.52 -4.66 7.74
C PHE A 48 -4.26 -5.25 7.05
N PRO A 49 -4.32 -5.50 5.73
CA PRO A 49 -3.24 -6.12 4.99
C PRO A 49 -2.13 -5.11 4.62
N SER A 50 -0.91 -5.60 4.48
CA SER A 50 0.21 -4.85 3.93
C SER A 50 0.14 -4.80 2.40
N ALA A 51 0.37 -3.63 1.80
CA ALA A 51 0.48 -3.45 0.35
C ALA A 51 1.62 -4.25 -0.31
N VAL A 52 2.56 -4.72 0.51
CA VAL A 52 3.90 -5.19 0.13
C VAL A 52 4.08 -6.68 0.43
N LEU A 53 3.14 -7.29 1.15
CA LEU A 53 3.13 -8.72 1.45
C LEU A 53 2.10 -9.37 0.53
N GLU A 54 2.59 -10.11 -0.45
CA GLU A 54 1.80 -10.73 -1.53
C GLU A 54 0.72 -11.69 -1.01
N GLU A 55 1.00 -12.41 0.08
CA GLU A 55 0.01 -13.25 0.79
C GLU A 55 -1.13 -12.45 1.46
N GLU A 56 -0.98 -11.13 1.64
CA GLU A 56 -1.95 -10.29 2.38
C GLU A 56 -2.78 -9.37 1.48
N TRP A 57 -2.20 -8.83 0.40
CA TRP A 57 -2.87 -7.89 -0.49
C TRP A 57 -2.65 -8.21 -1.96
N LYS A 58 -3.76 -8.55 -2.62
CA LYS A 58 -3.89 -8.53 -4.07
C LYS A 58 -5.11 -7.68 -4.44
N SER A 59 -4.93 -6.72 -5.35
CA SER A 59 -6.04 -5.92 -5.89
C SER A 59 -6.79 -6.71 -6.95
N ASN A 60 -8.07 -6.35 -7.18
CA ASN A 60 -8.72 -6.70 -8.44
C ASN A 60 -7.89 -6.16 -9.63
N THR A 61 -8.00 -6.82 -10.77
CA THR A 61 -7.25 -6.50 -11.99
C THR A 61 -8.15 -5.78 -13.02
N PRO A 62 -8.48 -4.48 -12.84
CA PRO A 62 -9.34 -3.78 -13.80
C PRO A 62 -8.62 -3.60 -15.15
N THR A 63 -9.34 -3.80 -16.24
CA THR A 63 -8.85 -3.54 -17.60
C THR A 63 -8.37 -2.09 -17.79
N VAL A 64 -7.50 -1.83 -18.75
CA VAL A 64 -7.03 -0.46 -19.07
C VAL A 64 -8.20 0.47 -19.40
N ARG A 65 -9.22 -0.03 -20.11
CA ARG A 65 -10.47 0.69 -20.37
C ARG A 65 -11.27 0.98 -19.09
N GLU A 66 -11.33 0.04 -18.14
CA GLU A 66 -11.94 0.32 -16.85
C GLU A 66 -11.19 1.42 -16.07
N ARG A 67 -9.85 1.38 -16.05
CA ARG A 67 -9.04 2.45 -15.44
C ARG A 67 -9.30 3.81 -16.12
N ALA A 68 -9.50 3.81 -17.44
CA ALA A 68 -9.93 4.99 -18.18
C ALA A 68 -11.34 5.49 -17.77
N MET A 69 -12.31 4.60 -17.53
CA MET A 69 -13.63 4.98 -17.01
C MET A 69 -13.53 5.63 -15.62
N MET A 70 -12.73 5.04 -14.72
CA MET A 70 -12.47 5.63 -13.40
C MET A 70 -11.80 7.01 -13.50
N ARG A 71 -10.87 7.20 -14.45
CA ARG A 71 -10.27 8.51 -14.73
C ARG A 71 -11.28 9.53 -15.26
N VAL A 72 -12.22 9.14 -16.13
CA VAL A 72 -13.28 10.06 -16.59
C VAL A 72 -14.23 10.41 -15.44
N ILE A 73 -14.59 9.47 -14.56
CA ILE A 73 -15.36 9.75 -13.34
C ILE A 73 -14.62 10.77 -12.46
N ASP A 74 -13.31 10.59 -12.24
CA ASP A 74 -12.47 11.52 -11.47
C ASP A 74 -12.48 12.94 -12.08
N LEU A 75 -12.27 13.07 -13.40
CA LEU A 75 -12.29 14.34 -14.13
C LEU A 75 -13.67 15.02 -14.14
N LEU A 76 -14.77 14.26 -14.26
CA LEU A 76 -16.12 14.81 -14.29
C LEU A 76 -16.59 15.25 -12.90
N THR A 77 -16.28 14.48 -11.86
CA THR A 77 -16.58 14.83 -10.45
C THR A 77 -15.78 16.03 -9.95
N ASP A 78 -14.68 16.38 -10.63
CA ASP A 78 -13.87 17.56 -10.34
C ASP A 78 -14.41 18.87 -10.93
N LYS A 79 -15.42 18.81 -11.80
CA LYS A 79 -16.08 19.99 -12.38
C LYS A 79 -17.04 20.63 -11.35
N PRO A 80 -17.01 21.96 -11.12
CA PRO A 80 -17.90 22.61 -10.16
C PRO A 80 -19.38 22.33 -10.44
N GLY A 81 -20.13 21.92 -9.42
CA GLY A 81 -21.56 21.60 -9.55
C GLY A 81 -21.87 20.45 -10.52
N TRP A 82 -20.97 19.47 -10.68
CA TRP A 82 -21.16 18.33 -11.59
C TRP A 82 -22.50 17.60 -11.38
N VAL A 83 -22.92 17.48 -10.12
CA VAL A 83 -24.17 16.84 -9.70
C VAL A 83 -25.40 17.44 -10.37
N ASP A 84 -25.49 18.76 -10.47
CA ASP A 84 -26.65 19.47 -11.03
C ASP A 84 -26.61 19.52 -12.57
N LYS A 85 -25.52 19.03 -13.18
CA LYS A 85 -25.28 19.03 -14.62
C LYS A 85 -25.62 17.70 -15.30
N LEU A 86 -25.82 16.63 -14.52
CA LEU A 86 -26.15 15.28 -15.02
C LEU A 86 -27.49 15.19 -15.75
N ASP A 87 -28.39 16.14 -15.48
CA ASP A 87 -29.72 16.24 -16.10
C ASP A 87 -29.76 17.26 -17.25
N ASN A 88 -28.62 17.77 -17.70
CA ASN A 88 -28.53 18.76 -18.80
C ASN A 88 -27.90 18.14 -20.06
N ASP A 89 -28.75 17.84 -21.04
CA ASP A 89 -28.35 17.17 -22.29
C ASP A 89 -27.23 17.90 -23.07
N GLU A 90 -27.21 19.24 -23.09
CA GLU A 90 -26.16 20.02 -23.76
C GLU A 90 -24.80 19.85 -23.07
N ILE A 91 -24.79 19.83 -21.73
CA ILE A 91 -23.58 19.60 -20.94
C ILE A 91 -23.13 18.14 -21.07
N MET A 92 -24.05 17.18 -21.05
CA MET A 92 -23.74 15.76 -21.23
C MET A 92 -23.19 15.47 -22.63
N ALA A 93 -23.73 16.09 -23.69
CA ALA A 93 -23.17 16.01 -25.04
C ALA A 93 -21.75 16.60 -25.11
N LYS A 94 -21.50 17.70 -24.39
CA LYS A 94 -20.14 18.27 -24.30
C LYS A 94 -19.18 17.35 -23.54
N TRP A 95 -19.59 16.79 -22.40
CA TRP A 95 -18.77 15.87 -21.62
C TRP A 95 -18.48 14.56 -22.37
N ARG A 96 -19.43 14.08 -23.18
CA ARG A 96 -19.24 12.95 -24.11
C ARG A 96 -18.12 13.28 -25.11
N ALA A 97 -18.24 14.41 -25.81
CA ALA A 97 -17.22 14.86 -26.75
C ALA A 97 -15.84 15.12 -26.09
N GLU A 98 -15.80 15.64 -24.86
CA GLU A 98 -14.56 15.79 -24.08
C GLU A 98 -13.95 14.41 -23.73
N ALA A 99 -14.75 13.43 -23.31
CA ALA A 99 -14.28 12.10 -22.90
C ALA A 99 -13.79 11.25 -24.09
N LEU A 100 -14.54 11.23 -25.20
CA LEU A 100 -14.15 10.51 -26.43
C LEU A 100 -12.89 11.10 -27.09
N ALA A 101 -12.54 12.36 -26.78
CA ALA A 101 -11.35 13.03 -27.29
C ALA A 101 -10.13 12.94 -26.35
N LEU A 102 -10.22 12.24 -25.21
CA LEU A 102 -9.07 12.07 -24.32
C LEU A 102 -8.00 11.16 -24.96
N PRO A 103 -6.70 11.49 -24.84
CA PRO A 103 -5.61 10.69 -25.37
C PRO A 103 -5.32 9.48 -24.46
N LEU A 104 -6.23 8.51 -24.48
CA LEU A 104 -6.17 7.28 -23.68
C LEU A 104 -5.65 6.12 -24.53
N LYS A 105 -4.81 5.23 -23.96
CA LYS A 105 -4.09 4.15 -24.66
C LYS A 105 -4.98 3.30 -25.59
N GLN A 106 -6.22 3.04 -25.19
CA GLN A 106 -7.19 2.20 -25.92
C GLN A 106 -8.44 2.98 -26.39
N GLY A 107 -8.33 4.31 -26.43
CA GLY A 107 -9.45 5.21 -26.66
C GLY A 107 -10.50 5.20 -25.55
N PHE A 108 -11.67 5.75 -25.86
CA PHE A 108 -12.84 5.78 -24.97
C PHE A 108 -14.09 5.68 -25.83
N THR A 109 -15.02 4.79 -25.50
CA THR A 109 -16.18 4.49 -26.36
C THR A 109 -17.47 5.12 -25.85
N GLU A 110 -18.49 5.13 -26.72
CA GLU A 110 -19.83 5.59 -26.35
C GLU A 110 -20.43 4.73 -25.22
N LYS A 111 -20.20 3.40 -25.24
CA LYS A 111 -20.64 2.49 -24.17
C LYS A 111 -19.95 2.79 -22.83
N MET A 112 -18.63 3.03 -22.86
CA MET A 112 -17.87 3.46 -21.68
C MET A 112 -18.41 4.77 -21.11
N PHE A 113 -18.79 5.73 -21.97
CA PHE A 113 -19.39 6.98 -21.52
C PHE A 113 -20.79 6.75 -20.92
N ASP A 114 -21.65 5.97 -21.58
CA ASP A 114 -23.01 5.68 -21.08
C ASP A 114 -22.98 5.04 -19.69
N TRP A 115 -22.08 4.08 -19.46
CA TRP A 115 -21.84 3.46 -18.15
C TRP A 115 -21.33 4.48 -17.12
N VAL A 116 -20.35 5.31 -17.49
CA VAL A 116 -19.85 6.39 -16.61
C VAL A 116 -20.96 7.36 -16.21
N VAL A 117 -21.90 7.69 -17.10
CA VAL A 117 -23.05 8.55 -16.77
C VAL A 117 -24.02 7.86 -15.81
N ALA A 118 -24.25 6.56 -15.96
CA ALA A 118 -25.04 5.79 -15.01
C ALA A 118 -24.37 5.76 -13.61
N GLU A 119 -23.08 5.44 -13.54
CA GLU A 119 -22.32 5.43 -12.28
C GLU A 119 -22.25 6.82 -11.62
N LEU A 120 -22.13 7.89 -12.40
CA LEU A 120 -22.18 9.26 -11.90
C LEU A 120 -23.54 9.62 -11.27
N ARG A 121 -24.66 9.05 -11.75
CA ARG A 121 -25.99 9.29 -11.15
C ARG A 121 -26.10 8.64 -9.77
N ASP A 122 -25.60 7.42 -9.61
CA ASP A 122 -25.55 6.74 -8.30
C ASP A 122 -24.56 7.43 -7.35
N LYS A 123 -23.37 7.79 -7.84
CA LYS A 123 -22.39 8.61 -7.09
C LYS A 123 -22.97 9.97 -6.71
N ALA A 124 -23.81 10.60 -7.53
CA ALA A 124 -24.48 11.87 -7.20
C ALA A 124 -25.51 11.71 -6.07
N ALA A 125 -26.24 10.59 -6.02
CA ALA A 125 -27.13 10.28 -4.90
C ALA A 125 -26.35 10.08 -3.60
N LEU A 126 -25.22 9.36 -3.65
CA LEU A 126 -24.32 9.19 -2.51
C LEU A 126 -23.66 10.51 -2.09
N PHE A 127 -23.20 11.33 -3.04
CA PHE A 127 -22.60 12.64 -2.77
C PHE A 127 -23.57 13.55 -1.98
N LYS A 128 -24.84 13.63 -2.43
CA LYS A 128 -25.91 14.37 -1.72
C LYS A 128 -26.15 13.81 -0.31
N LYS A 129 -26.13 12.49 -0.13
CA LYS A 129 -26.35 11.81 1.16
C LYS A 129 -25.19 11.99 2.14
N ASN A 130 -23.95 12.04 1.64
CA ASN A 130 -22.73 11.94 2.44
C ASN A 130 -21.98 13.29 2.58
N GLY A 131 -22.70 14.41 2.46
CA GLY A 131 -22.13 15.76 2.69
C GLY A 131 -21.16 16.25 1.61
N GLY A 132 -21.19 15.65 0.41
CA GLY A 132 -20.30 16.01 -0.69
C GLY A 132 -19.00 15.19 -0.76
N VAL A 133 -19.02 13.95 -0.24
CA VAL A 133 -17.95 12.96 -0.46
C VAL A 133 -18.24 12.18 -1.74
N VAL A 134 -17.22 12.01 -2.59
CA VAL A 134 -17.27 11.10 -3.74
C VAL A 134 -16.09 10.12 -3.67
N SER A 135 -16.35 8.87 -4.04
CA SER A 135 -15.31 7.87 -4.25
C SER A 135 -14.85 7.88 -5.71
N VAL A 136 -13.54 7.76 -5.91
CA VAL A 136 -12.88 7.62 -7.21
C VAL A 136 -11.86 6.50 -7.14
N TYR A 137 -11.57 5.90 -8.29
CA TYR A 137 -10.72 4.71 -8.38
C TYR A 137 -11.24 3.58 -7.46
N ASP A 138 -12.54 3.28 -7.58
CA ASP A 138 -13.23 2.27 -6.79
C ASP A 138 -13.03 0.88 -7.44
N GLY A 139 -12.06 0.13 -6.91
CA GLY A 139 -11.85 -1.30 -7.14
C GLY A 139 -11.87 -2.03 -5.80
N ALA A 140 -10.94 -2.98 -5.58
CA ALA A 140 -10.69 -3.65 -4.30
C ALA A 140 -10.44 -2.65 -3.16
N ALA A 141 -9.69 -1.58 -3.46
CA ALA A 141 -9.54 -0.36 -2.66
C ALA A 141 -10.39 0.79 -3.25
N ALA A 142 -10.52 1.90 -2.54
CA ALA A 142 -11.17 3.11 -3.05
C ALA A 142 -10.52 4.38 -2.48
N VAL A 143 -10.48 5.45 -3.28
CA VAL A 143 -10.00 6.78 -2.86
C VAL A 143 -11.18 7.73 -2.69
N PHE A 144 -11.31 8.36 -1.53
CA PHE A 144 -12.41 9.28 -1.23
C PHE A 144 -11.92 10.73 -1.27
N LYS A 145 -12.62 11.60 -2.01
CA LYS A 145 -12.35 13.04 -2.06
C LYS A 145 -13.58 13.87 -1.68
N THR A 146 -13.35 15.00 -1.03
CA THR A 146 -14.39 16.01 -0.79
C THR A 146 -13.79 17.41 -0.70
N ASP A 147 -14.47 18.38 -1.31
CA ASP A 147 -14.12 19.80 -1.26
C ASP A 147 -14.95 20.55 -0.18
N ASN A 148 -15.73 19.82 0.64
CA ASN A 148 -16.63 20.36 1.68
C ASN A 148 -16.12 20.17 3.12
N ALA A 149 -14.99 19.48 3.32
CA ALA A 149 -14.47 19.18 4.67
C ALA A 149 -13.90 20.42 5.38
N LEU A 150 -13.26 21.30 4.61
CA LEU A 150 -12.56 22.50 5.09
C LEU A 150 -13.46 23.72 4.96
N THR A 151 -13.97 24.24 6.09
CA THR A 151 -14.72 25.51 6.12
C THR A 151 -13.78 26.71 6.16
N GLU A 152 -14.23 27.87 5.70
CA GLU A 152 -13.43 29.12 5.72
C GLU A 152 -12.88 29.45 7.13
N ASP A 153 -13.68 29.24 8.18
CA ASP A 153 -13.29 29.43 9.58
C ASP A 153 -12.19 28.44 10.03
N LEU A 154 -12.36 27.15 9.71
CA LEU A 154 -11.39 26.11 10.07
C LEU A 154 -10.05 26.33 9.34
N VAL A 155 -10.12 26.72 8.06
CA VAL A 155 -8.94 27.07 7.26
C VAL A 155 -8.27 28.34 7.80
N ALA A 156 -9.02 29.37 8.18
CA ALA A 156 -8.45 30.58 8.77
C ALA A 156 -7.71 30.29 10.09
N ARG A 157 -8.33 29.52 10.99
CA ARG A 157 -7.69 29.08 12.25
C ARG A 157 -6.46 28.20 12.00
N LEU A 158 -6.53 27.27 11.04
CA LEU A 158 -5.40 26.44 10.65
C LEU A 158 -4.23 27.26 10.08
N LYS A 159 -4.50 28.20 9.16
CA LYS A 159 -3.46 29.11 8.63
C LYS A 159 -2.85 29.97 9.75
N GLU A 160 -3.65 30.45 10.72
CA GLU A 160 -3.16 31.20 11.89
C GLU A 160 -2.27 30.35 12.81
N GLN A 161 -2.66 29.12 13.15
CA GLN A 161 -1.86 28.27 14.03
C GLN A 161 -0.61 27.72 13.32
N ALA A 162 -0.71 27.37 12.03
CA ALA A 162 0.42 26.90 11.24
C ALA A 162 1.51 27.98 11.08
N ALA A 163 1.11 29.25 10.90
CA ALA A 163 2.05 30.37 10.83
C ALA A 163 2.89 30.55 12.13
N LYS A 164 2.40 30.09 13.28
CA LYS A 164 3.15 30.09 14.55
C LYS A 164 4.22 29.00 14.62
N LEU A 165 4.10 27.96 13.77
CA LEU A 165 5.06 26.87 13.65
C LEU A 165 6.13 27.12 12.57
N GLU A 166 5.90 28.07 11.63
CA GLU A 166 6.86 28.36 10.55
C GLU A 166 8.18 28.98 11.06
N GLY A 167 8.14 29.69 12.19
CA GLY A 167 9.32 30.16 12.94
C GLY A 167 10.24 31.15 12.21
N GLU A 168 11.31 31.57 12.91
CA GLU A 168 12.49 32.19 12.27
C GLU A 168 13.51 31.10 11.89
N ASP A 169 13.79 30.18 12.81
CA ASP A 169 14.65 29.00 12.59
C ASP A 169 13.90 27.87 11.87
N LYS A 170 13.72 28.02 10.56
CA LYS A 170 13.00 27.08 9.70
C LYS A 170 13.64 25.70 9.67
N ASP A 171 12.86 24.67 10.01
CA ASP A 171 13.26 23.27 9.86
C ASP A 171 12.98 22.77 8.44
N TRP A 172 13.79 23.23 7.49
CA TRP A 172 13.81 22.65 6.15
C TRP A 172 14.14 21.16 6.26
N HIS A 173 13.32 20.34 5.61
CA HIS A 173 13.58 18.91 5.57
C HIS A 173 14.95 18.66 4.91
N PRO A 174 15.84 17.80 5.44
CA PRO A 174 17.15 17.52 4.83
C PRO A 174 16.95 16.99 3.40
N GLY A 175 17.51 17.67 2.40
CA GLY A 175 16.56 18.41 1.58
C GLY A 175 16.71 18.39 0.06
N SER A 176 15.62 18.33 -0.68
CA SER A 176 14.47 19.25 -0.67
C SER A 176 14.86 20.65 -1.13
N ASN A 177 16.16 20.98 -1.17
CA ASN A 177 16.70 22.24 -1.63
C ASN A 177 15.98 23.46 -0.99
N GLU A 178 15.68 23.39 0.31
CA GLU A 178 14.90 24.43 1.03
C GLU A 178 13.53 24.73 0.37
N GLN A 179 12.93 23.74 -0.30
CA GLN A 179 11.60 23.83 -0.88
C GLN A 179 10.55 23.17 0.01
N VAL A 180 10.91 22.30 0.96
CA VAL A 180 9.91 21.67 1.84
C VAL A 180 10.23 21.88 3.32
N LEU A 181 9.30 22.54 4.01
CA LEU A 181 9.38 22.97 5.40
C LEU A 181 8.55 22.02 6.28
N ASP A 182 9.20 21.39 7.26
CA ASP A 182 8.54 20.61 8.30
C ASP A 182 8.00 21.56 9.37
N LEU A 183 6.68 21.54 9.63
CA LEU A 183 6.08 22.24 10.79
C LEU A 183 5.84 21.27 11.96
N VAL A 184 5.39 20.06 11.62
CA VAL A 184 5.29 18.91 12.53
C VAL A 184 5.66 17.70 11.68
N HIS A 185 6.78 17.04 11.97
CA HIS A 185 7.20 15.86 11.19
C HIS A 185 7.47 14.66 12.11
N PRO A 186 6.86 13.49 11.87
CA PRO A 186 6.93 12.35 12.80
C PRO A 186 8.32 11.69 12.86
N SER A 187 9.20 11.99 11.90
CA SER A 187 10.60 11.53 11.89
C SER A 187 11.55 12.38 12.74
N LEU A 188 11.10 13.54 13.25
CA LEU A 188 11.84 14.29 14.27
C LEU A 188 11.39 13.77 15.65
N PHE A 189 12.30 13.61 16.61
CA PHE A 189 12.03 12.96 17.90
C PHE A 189 11.19 11.65 17.78
N PRO A 190 11.59 10.67 16.93
CA PRO A 190 10.93 9.37 16.86
C PRO A 190 11.21 8.57 18.14
N LEU A 191 10.49 7.47 18.36
CA LEU A 191 10.96 6.45 19.30
C LEU A 191 12.23 5.81 18.74
N VAL A 192 13.26 5.68 19.58
CA VAL A 192 14.52 4.99 19.27
C VAL A 192 14.72 3.84 20.24
N TYR A 193 14.66 2.59 19.75
CA TYR A 193 14.77 1.41 20.60
C TYR A 193 16.15 1.34 21.28
N GLY A 194 16.16 1.07 22.60
CA GLY A 194 17.38 1.15 23.42
C GLY A 194 17.84 2.55 23.82
N LYS A 195 17.10 3.63 23.47
CA LYS A 195 17.37 5.01 23.92
C LYS A 195 16.15 5.71 24.53
N THR A 196 15.00 5.65 23.85
CA THR A 196 13.78 6.35 24.26
C THR A 196 13.25 5.85 25.60
N ARG A 197 12.70 6.76 26.41
CA ARG A 197 12.02 6.41 27.66
C ARG A 197 10.55 6.08 27.42
N PHE A 198 10.01 5.13 28.18
CA PHE A 198 8.58 4.81 28.20
C PHE A 198 8.08 4.54 29.61
N VAL A 199 6.77 4.60 29.79
CA VAL A 199 6.05 4.27 31.02
C VAL A 199 4.97 3.23 30.74
N ARG A 200 4.76 2.32 31.70
CA ARG A 200 3.75 1.26 31.58
C ARG A 200 2.33 1.76 31.81
N SER A 201 2.16 2.78 32.65
CA SER A 201 0.90 3.50 32.81
C SER A 201 0.73 4.60 31.75
N SER A 202 -0.49 4.78 31.26
CA SER A 202 -0.80 5.81 30.26
C SER A 202 -0.67 7.23 30.83
N ILE A 203 -0.11 8.15 30.03
CA ILE A 203 0.07 9.58 30.31
C ILE A 203 -1.08 10.36 29.64
N PRO A 204 -2.01 10.96 30.40
CA PRO A 204 -2.99 11.89 29.86
C PRO A 204 -2.31 13.17 29.31
N LEU A 205 -2.87 13.75 28.25
CA LEU A 205 -2.40 14.99 27.60
C LEU A 205 -2.02 16.10 28.59
N GLY A 206 -2.90 16.40 29.56
CA GLY A 206 -2.67 17.44 30.57
C GLY A 206 -1.53 17.14 31.57
N ASN A 207 -0.97 15.92 31.57
CA ASN A 207 0.17 15.51 32.38
C ASN A 207 1.45 15.28 31.55
N ALA A 208 1.42 15.49 30.22
CA ALA A 208 2.53 15.17 29.33
C ALA A 208 3.85 15.82 29.75
N LEU A 209 3.84 17.13 30.03
CA LEU A 209 5.04 17.86 30.47
C LEU A 209 5.51 17.44 31.86
N ALA A 210 4.58 17.10 32.77
CA ALA A 210 4.92 16.60 34.10
C ALA A 210 5.55 15.21 34.09
N ALA A 211 5.35 14.43 33.02
CA ALA A 211 5.98 13.13 32.80
C ALA A 211 7.37 13.23 32.13
N TRP A 212 7.81 14.41 31.71
CA TRP A 212 9.10 14.61 31.01
C TRP A 212 10.28 13.99 31.78
N GLY A 213 11.11 13.22 31.08
CA GLY A 213 12.26 12.50 31.66
C GLY A 213 11.93 11.32 32.58
N SER A 214 10.65 11.02 32.83
CA SER A 214 10.24 9.83 33.61
C SER A 214 10.31 8.53 32.80
N GLY A 215 10.04 7.40 33.45
CA GLY A 215 10.00 6.09 32.80
C GLY A 215 11.35 5.38 32.68
N GLU A 216 11.29 4.14 32.22
CA GLU A 216 12.45 3.29 31.95
C GLU A 216 12.84 3.36 30.46
N VAL A 217 14.07 3.01 30.10
CA VAL A 217 14.50 2.99 28.69
C VAL A 217 13.88 1.79 28.01
N ILE A 218 13.24 1.98 26.84
CA ILE A 218 12.67 0.89 26.07
C ILE A 218 13.79 -0.07 25.62
N PRO A 219 13.61 -1.40 25.74
CA PRO A 219 14.62 -2.35 25.30
C PRO A 219 15.03 -2.14 23.84
N LYS A 220 16.24 -2.56 23.49
CA LYS A 220 16.59 -2.80 22.08
C LYS A 220 15.72 -3.94 21.56
N THR A 221 15.28 -3.86 20.31
CA THR A 221 14.59 -4.98 19.68
C THR A 221 15.61 -5.87 18.97
N GLU A 222 15.78 -7.08 19.47
CA GLU A 222 16.62 -8.10 18.85
C GLU A 222 15.77 -8.97 17.91
N GLY A 223 16.44 -9.60 16.95
CA GLY A 223 15.85 -10.51 15.97
C GLY A 223 16.95 -11.13 15.12
N PRO A 224 16.63 -12.11 14.26
CA PRO A 224 17.62 -12.62 13.32
C PRO A 224 18.16 -11.48 12.44
N LEU A 225 19.43 -11.57 12.07
CA LEU A 225 20.04 -10.60 11.14
C LEU A 225 19.24 -10.62 9.83
N LYS A 226 18.89 -9.43 9.29
CA LYS A 226 18.31 -9.31 7.94
C LYS A 226 19.21 -10.11 6.99
N LYS A 227 18.68 -11.18 6.41
CA LYS A 227 19.46 -12.08 5.56
C LYS A 227 19.95 -11.29 4.33
N LYS A 228 21.16 -11.61 3.88
CA LYS A 228 21.77 -10.95 2.70
C LYS A 228 20.80 -11.00 1.51
N ASP A 229 20.81 -9.94 0.72
CA ASP A 229 20.03 -9.82 -0.52
C ASP A 229 20.22 -11.07 -1.39
N ASN A 230 19.13 -11.83 -1.51
CA ASN A 230 18.99 -13.01 -2.35
C ASN A 230 17.53 -13.03 -2.81
N TRP A 231 17.27 -13.52 -4.02
CA TRP A 231 15.94 -13.53 -4.64
C TRP A 231 14.89 -14.21 -3.73
N TYR A 232 15.29 -15.31 -3.07
CA TYR A 232 14.46 -16.06 -2.12
C TYR A 232 14.04 -15.30 -0.84
N TYR A 233 14.59 -14.11 -0.56
CA TYR A 233 14.28 -13.31 0.64
C TYR A 233 13.72 -11.92 0.34
N GLN A 234 13.28 -11.65 -0.91
CA GLN A 234 12.67 -10.37 -1.26
C GLN A 234 11.32 -10.13 -0.53
N HIS A 235 10.59 -11.20 -0.23
CA HIS A 235 9.27 -11.18 0.42
C HIS A 235 9.35 -11.32 1.95
N ASP A 236 10.54 -11.28 2.57
CA ASP A 236 10.68 -11.43 4.03
C ASP A 236 10.14 -10.19 4.77
N PRO A 237 9.05 -10.28 5.56
CA PRO A 237 8.46 -9.14 6.26
C PRO A 237 9.41 -8.50 7.28
N GLU A 238 10.46 -9.21 7.74
CA GLU A 238 11.48 -8.61 8.61
C GLU A 238 12.29 -7.52 7.90
N ARG A 239 12.35 -7.52 6.57
CA ARG A 239 13.00 -6.43 5.81
C ARG A 239 12.25 -5.11 5.96
N LEU A 240 10.93 -5.15 6.04
CA LEU A 240 10.01 -4.00 6.08
C LEU A 240 9.73 -3.49 7.51
N LEU A 241 10.26 -4.18 8.53
CA LEU A 241 10.26 -3.73 9.91
C LEU A 241 11.51 -2.88 10.20
N SER A 242 11.30 -1.77 10.90
CA SER A 242 12.38 -1.06 11.59
C SER A 242 12.53 -1.63 13.00
N ARG A 243 13.76 -2.06 13.33
CA ARG A 243 14.15 -2.52 14.67
C ARG A 243 14.78 -1.40 15.52
N LYS A 244 14.99 -0.22 14.92
CA LYS A 244 15.71 0.92 15.50
C LYS A 244 14.78 2.10 15.81
N PHE A 245 13.82 2.37 14.94
CA PHE A 245 12.91 3.51 15.01
C PHE A 245 11.42 3.13 14.96
N GLN A 246 10.57 3.96 15.55
CA GLN A 246 9.12 3.96 15.33
C GLN A 246 8.59 5.40 15.45
N TRP A 247 7.70 5.81 14.55
CA TRP A 247 6.89 7.02 14.72
C TRP A 247 5.91 6.84 15.89
N LEU A 248 5.64 7.95 16.58
CA LEU A 248 4.80 7.97 17.77
C LEU A 248 3.41 8.50 17.41
N PRO A 249 2.38 7.65 17.31
CA PRO A 249 1.00 8.13 17.24
C PRO A 249 0.59 8.79 18.55
N THR A 250 -0.38 9.69 18.45
CA THR A 250 -1.17 10.13 19.60
C THR A 250 -2.50 9.39 19.66
N ASP A 251 -2.94 9.09 20.88
CA ASP A 251 -4.24 8.51 21.13
C ASP A 251 -5.35 9.56 20.95
N VAL A 252 -6.48 9.12 20.39
CA VAL A 252 -7.71 9.90 20.16
C VAL A 252 -8.91 9.15 20.72
N GLU A 253 -9.71 9.81 21.55
CA GLU A 253 -11.04 9.33 21.96
C GLU A 253 -12.13 9.93 21.07
N LEU A 254 -13.07 9.08 20.61
CA LEU A 254 -14.25 9.47 19.84
C LEU A 254 -15.48 9.43 20.73
N LYS A 255 -16.09 10.58 20.99
CA LYS A 255 -17.25 10.68 21.88
C LYS A 255 -18.30 11.61 21.32
N ASP A 256 -19.54 11.14 21.22
CA ASP A 256 -20.69 11.91 20.72
C ASP A 256 -20.45 12.56 19.32
N GLY A 257 -19.63 11.89 18.48
CA GLY A 257 -19.23 12.38 17.16
C GLY A 257 -18.09 13.42 17.18
N LYS A 258 -17.46 13.64 18.33
CA LYS A 258 -16.31 14.52 18.54
C LYS A 258 -15.04 13.71 18.74
N ALA A 259 -13.94 14.16 18.15
CA ALA A 259 -12.61 13.62 18.40
C ALA A 259 -11.92 14.45 19.50
N ARG A 260 -11.16 13.79 20.38
CA ARG A 260 -10.31 14.45 21.37
C ARG A 260 -8.96 13.77 21.48
N PHE A 261 -7.86 14.52 21.44
CA PHE A 261 -6.54 13.97 21.74
C PHE A 261 -6.42 13.69 23.24
N THR A 262 -6.09 12.45 23.59
CA THR A 262 -5.95 12.02 24.99
C THR A 262 -4.49 11.94 25.44
N SER A 263 -3.54 12.02 24.50
CA SER A 263 -2.09 12.20 24.71
C SER A 263 -1.57 13.37 23.87
N TYR A 264 -0.28 13.72 24.00
CA TYR A 264 0.32 14.81 23.22
C TYR A 264 0.64 14.38 21.78
N ILE A 265 0.59 15.30 20.82
CA ILE A 265 1.07 15.08 19.46
C ILE A 265 2.59 15.25 19.45
N ASN A 266 3.32 14.27 18.90
CA ASN A 266 4.77 14.37 18.81
C ASN A 266 5.18 15.64 18.03
N ASN A 267 6.14 16.39 18.57
CA ASN A 267 6.62 17.69 18.06
C ASN A 267 5.62 18.85 18.09
N LEU A 268 4.48 18.72 18.78
CA LEU A 268 3.54 19.84 18.98
C LEU A 268 3.32 20.09 20.48
N HIS A 269 3.97 21.12 21.02
CA HIS A 269 3.94 21.41 22.45
C HIS A 269 2.50 21.62 22.97
N PRO A 270 2.03 20.86 23.99
CA PRO A 270 0.61 20.76 24.34
C PRO A 270 0.02 22.04 24.97
N GLU A 271 0.83 22.85 25.65
CA GLU A 271 0.35 24.13 26.22
C GLU A 271 0.50 25.30 25.22
N GLU A 272 1.71 25.57 24.73
CA GLU A 272 2.02 26.62 23.74
C GLU A 272 1.17 26.55 22.46
N HIS A 273 0.80 25.36 22.00
CA HIS A 273 -0.01 25.15 20.79
C HIS A 273 -1.39 24.54 21.08
N ALA A 274 -1.96 24.75 22.28
CA ALA A 274 -3.26 24.18 22.66
C ALA A 274 -4.40 24.47 21.66
N GLU A 275 -4.43 25.64 21.02
CA GLU A 275 -5.40 25.97 19.97
C GLU A 275 -5.24 25.12 18.70
N MET A 276 -4.01 24.70 18.36
CA MET A 276 -3.75 23.81 17.23
C MET A 276 -4.32 22.41 17.48
N TYR A 277 -4.29 21.91 18.72
CA TYR A 277 -4.94 20.64 19.06
C TYR A 277 -6.44 20.68 18.72
N GLY A 278 -7.14 21.77 19.07
CA GLY A 278 -8.56 21.94 18.73
C GLY A 278 -8.83 21.99 17.22
N VAL A 279 -7.96 22.63 16.44
CA VAL A 279 -8.03 22.62 14.96
C VAL A 279 -7.83 21.20 14.41
N LEU A 280 -6.83 20.47 14.91
CA LEU A 280 -6.52 19.11 14.47
C LEU A 280 -7.60 18.11 14.87
N GLU A 281 -8.27 18.29 16.02
CA GLU A 281 -9.44 17.50 16.43
C GLU A 281 -10.59 17.64 15.42
N GLU A 282 -10.88 18.87 14.97
CA GLU A 282 -11.89 19.09 13.93
C GLU A 282 -11.50 18.45 12.59
N LEU A 283 -10.22 18.41 12.23
CA LEU A 283 -9.76 17.66 11.05
C LEU A 283 -9.90 16.14 11.24
N VAL A 284 -9.58 15.60 12.43
CA VAL A 284 -9.83 14.18 12.73
C VAL A 284 -11.32 13.85 12.60
N GLU A 285 -12.23 14.71 13.07
CA GLU A 285 -13.68 14.53 12.88
C GLU A 285 -14.11 14.42 11.41
N LYS A 286 -13.45 15.14 10.49
CA LYS A 286 -13.72 15.02 9.04
C LYS A 286 -13.11 13.75 8.44
N ALA A 287 -11.97 13.28 8.95
CA ALA A 287 -11.27 12.10 8.45
C ALA A 287 -11.97 10.78 8.88
N VAL A 288 -12.37 10.66 10.15
CA VAL A 288 -13.01 9.46 10.74
C VAL A 288 -14.07 8.79 9.84
N PRO A 289 -15.08 9.50 9.28
CA PRO A 289 -16.05 8.87 8.38
C PRO A 289 -15.42 8.26 7.12
N LEU A 290 -14.42 8.91 6.52
CA LEU A 290 -13.76 8.46 5.29
C LEU A 290 -12.75 7.34 5.57
N TRP A 291 -12.00 7.41 6.67
CA TRP A 291 -11.16 6.30 7.14
C TRP A 291 -11.97 5.04 7.38
N SER A 292 -13.15 5.15 8.00
CA SER A 292 -14.02 4.01 8.26
C SER A 292 -14.53 3.35 6.97
N ALA A 293 -14.90 4.15 5.95
CA ALA A 293 -15.27 3.62 4.63
C ALA A 293 -14.07 3.01 3.88
N THR A 294 -12.88 3.62 4.01
CA THR A 294 -11.62 3.16 3.42
C THR A 294 -11.19 1.80 3.99
N TYR A 295 -11.12 1.71 5.32
CA TYR A 295 -10.83 0.48 6.05
C TYR A 295 -11.91 -0.58 5.76
N GLY A 296 -13.18 -0.20 5.84
CA GLY A 296 -14.32 -1.07 5.56
C GLY A 296 -14.29 -1.67 4.16
N ARG A 297 -13.88 -0.92 3.13
CA ARG A 297 -13.73 -1.45 1.77
C ARG A 297 -12.66 -2.53 1.71
N VAL A 298 -11.43 -2.23 2.14
CA VAL A 298 -10.31 -3.20 2.12
C VAL A 298 -10.65 -4.46 2.94
N MET A 299 -11.19 -4.31 4.15
CA MET A 299 -11.58 -5.47 4.97
C MET A 299 -12.77 -6.26 4.39
N THR A 300 -13.66 -5.63 3.62
CA THR A 300 -14.73 -6.36 2.89
C THR A 300 -14.16 -7.12 1.70
N TRP A 301 -13.09 -6.61 1.06
CA TRP A 301 -12.43 -7.30 -0.03
C TRP A 301 -11.70 -8.57 0.46
N ILE A 302 -10.86 -8.44 1.49
CA ILE A 302 -10.11 -9.59 2.03
C ILE A 302 -10.94 -10.53 2.93
N GLY A 303 -12.02 -10.02 3.52
CA GLY A 303 -12.85 -10.73 4.50
C GLY A 303 -14.23 -11.15 3.98
N ALA A 304 -14.45 -11.10 2.66
CA ALA A 304 -15.62 -11.75 2.06
C ALA A 304 -15.42 -13.27 2.14
N ASP A 305 -16.30 -13.96 2.89
CA ASP A 305 -16.27 -15.42 3.05
C ASP A 305 -15.97 -16.11 1.71
N ASP A 306 -15.12 -17.13 1.78
CA ASP A 306 -14.79 -18.17 0.80
C ASP A 306 -16.01 -19.05 0.40
N GLY A 307 -17.22 -18.47 0.44
CA GLY A 307 -18.52 -19.11 0.25
C GLY A 307 -19.39 -18.48 -0.85
N ASN A 308 -18.77 -17.88 -1.87
CA ASN A 308 -19.31 -17.73 -3.22
C ASN A 308 -18.13 -17.83 -4.19
N ASP A 309 -18.36 -18.46 -5.35
CA ASP A 309 -17.39 -18.72 -6.42
C ASP A 309 -16.32 -17.64 -6.65
N TRP A 310 -15.17 -18.06 -7.18
CA TRP A 310 -14.17 -17.15 -7.77
C TRP A 310 -14.83 -16.19 -8.78
N ASP A 311 -15.71 -16.73 -9.63
CA ASP A 311 -16.61 -16.01 -10.56
C ASP A 311 -17.45 -14.90 -9.89
N GLY A 312 -17.62 -14.90 -8.57
CA GLY A 312 -18.35 -13.89 -7.81
C GLY A 312 -17.49 -12.72 -7.32
N ARG A 313 -16.21 -12.94 -6.98
CA ARG A 313 -15.38 -11.90 -6.35
C ARG A 313 -15.02 -10.80 -7.33
N GLU A 314 -14.35 -11.13 -8.43
CA GLU A 314 -13.92 -10.14 -9.42
C GLU A 314 -15.11 -9.50 -10.18
N ASN A 315 -16.16 -10.26 -10.49
CA ASN A 315 -17.41 -9.76 -11.12
C ASN A 315 -18.26 -8.82 -10.24
N THR A 316 -17.95 -8.63 -8.97
CA THR A 316 -18.66 -7.64 -8.14
C THR A 316 -18.05 -6.24 -8.19
N VAL A 317 -16.79 -6.12 -8.65
CA VAL A 317 -16.02 -4.88 -8.54
C VAL A 317 -15.51 -4.34 -9.87
N ASN A 318 -15.36 -5.20 -10.89
CA ASN A 318 -14.97 -4.81 -12.24
C ASN A 318 -16.19 -4.25 -13.03
N ARG A 319 -15.97 -3.16 -13.77
CA ARG A 319 -16.91 -2.53 -14.72
C ARG A 319 -16.85 -3.18 -16.10
N ILE A 320 -15.69 -3.73 -16.44
CA ILE A 320 -15.44 -4.43 -17.70
C ILE A 320 -14.91 -5.82 -17.36
N TRP A 321 -15.73 -6.83 -17.58
CA TRP A 321 -15.36 -8.24 -17.42
C TRP A 321 -14.68 -8.76 -18.69
N CYS A 322 -13.56 -9.47 -18.53
CA CYS A 322 -12.87 -10.16 -19.62
C CYS A 322 -11.97 -11.25 -19.02
N MET A 323 -12.26 -12.53 -19.27
CA MET A 323 -11.47 -13.69 -18.81
C MET A 323 -11.13 -14.64 -19.97
N ASP A 324 -10.95 -14.08 -21.15
CA ASP A 324 -10.54 -14.77 -22.37
C ASP A 324 -9.66 -13.78 -23.16
N SER A 325 -8.72 -14.33 -23.94
CA SER A 325 -7.84 -13.70 -24.93
C SER A 325 -8.51 -12.61 -25.77
N ASN A 326 -9.84 -12.69 -25.95
CA ASN A 326 -10.70 -11.75 -26.66
C ASN A 326 -10.23 -11.51 -28.11
N ARG A 327 -9.58 -12.53 -28.71
CA ARG A 327 -9.00 -12.45 -30.06
C ARG A 327 -10.09 -12.60 -31.13
N THR A 328 -10.07 -11.71 -32.13
CA THR A 328 -10.90 -11.84 -33.33
C THR A 328 -10.11 -12.54 -34.44
N CYS A 329 -10.43 -13.80 -34.72
CA CYS A 329 -9.86 -14.54 -35.85
C CYS A 329 -10.32 -13.95 -37.20
N THR A 330 -9.36 -13.59 -38.07
CA THR A 330 -9.63 -13.10 -39.43
C THR A 330 -9.39 -14.16 -40.52
N THR A 331 -8.89 -15.34 -40.16
CA THR A 331 -8.57 -16.46 -41.06
C THR A 331 -9.25 -17.78 -40.63
N PRO A 332 -10.59 -17.81 -40.44
CA PRO A 332 -11.29 -18.99 -39.93
C PRO A 332 -11.17 -20.21 -40.85
N GLU A 333 -10.96 -20.02 -42.15
CA GLU A 333 -10.70 -21.09 -43.12
C GLU A 333 -9.37 -21.83 -42.87
N VAL A 334 -8.40 -21.18 -42.22
CA VAL A 334 -7.12 -21.77 -41.83
C VAL A 334 -7.25 -22.47 -40.48
N CYS A 335 -7.76 -21.76 -39.46
CA CYS A 335 -7.83 -22.26 -38.08
C CYS A 335 -8.92 -23.31 -37.85
N LYS A 336 -9.94 -23.39 -38.73
CA LYS A 336 -11.07 -24.34 -38.66
C LYS A 336 -11.83 -24.28 -37.33
N ASN A 337 -11.40 -25.06 -36.33
CA ASN A 337 -12.06 -25.23 -35.04
C ASN A 337 -11.23 -24.75 -33.83
N TYR A 338 -9.93 -24.44 -34.01
CA TYR A 338 -9.03 -24.04 -32.93
C TYR A 338 -8.03 -22.99 -33.43
N CYS A 339 -7.92 -21.87 -32.74
CA CYS A 339 -7.06 -20.75 -33.15
C CYS A 339 -5.71 -20.84 -32.43
N ASP A 340 -4.63 -20.95 -33.21
CA ASP A 340 -3.29 -21.19 -32.71
C ASP A 340 -2.24 -20.64 -33.70
N ALA A 341 -1.06 -20.25 -33.22
CA ALA A 341 0.05 -19.78 -34.04
C ALA A 341 0.61 -20.87 -34.98
N TRP A 342 0.59 -22.14 -34.55
CA TRP A 342 0.99 -23.31 -35.34
C TRP A 342 0.22 -23.43 -36.66
N ASN A 343 -1.02 -22.91 -36.73
CA ASN A 343 -1.84 -22.88 -37.94
C ASN A 343 -1.33 -21.95 -39.05
N ASN A 344 -0.24 -21.19 -38.85
CA ASN A 344 0.38 -20.37 -39.89
C ASN A 344 0.59 -21.20 -41.18
N PRO A 345 0.01 -20.81 -42.33
CA PRO A 345 0.22 -21.55 -43.60
C PRO A 345 1.67 -21.60 -44.06
N SER A 346 2.53 -20.74 -43.51
CA SER A 346 3.97 -20.69 -43.78
C SER A 346 4.79 -21.61 -42.88
N ASN A 347 4.18 -22.25 -41.86
CA ASN A 347 4.83 -23.19 -40.96
C ASN A 347 5.31 -24.43 -41.75
N PRO A 348 6.63 -24.74 -41.76
CA PRO A 348 7.17 -25.88 -42.51
C PRO A 348 6.52 -27.22 -42.15
N GLU A 349 6.18 -27.46 -40.88
CA GLU A 349 5.62 -28.75 -40.43
C GLU A 349 4.18 -28.99 -40.93
N ASN A 350 3.41 -27.91 -41.14
CA ASN A 350 2.09 -27.98 -41.76
C ASN A 350 2.15 -28.25 -43.28
N GLN A 351 3.32 -28.11 -43.91
CA GLN A 351 3.51 -28.36 -45.35
C GLN A 351 3.93 -29.80 -45.63
N SER A 352 4.43 -30.57 -44.64
CA SER A 352 4.80 -31.98 -44.83
C SER A 352 3.63 -32.97 -44.82
N ASN A 353 2.47 -32.61 -44.25
CA ASN A 353 1.32 -33.52 -44.10
C ASN A 353 0.31 -33.49 -45.28
N GLN A 354 0.67 -32.91 -46.44
CA GLN A 354 -0.22 -32.85 -47.62
C GLN A 354 0.09 -33.87 -48.73
N GLU A 355 1.03 -34.81 -48.54
CA GLU A 355 1.42 -35.80 -49.57
C GLU A 355 1.14 -37.29 -49.21
N GLU A 356 0.50 -37.61 -48.07
CA GLU A 356 0.26 -39.02 -47.64
C GLU A 356 -1.21 -39.39 -47.34
N ASP A 357 -2.21 -38.82 -48.04
CA ASP A 357 -3.64 -39.21 -47.89
C ASP A 357 -4.25 -39.72 -49.22
N ASP A 358 -3.52 -40.60 -49.93
CA ASP A 358 -3.92 -41.11 -51.25
C ASP A 358 -3.44 -42.57 -51.51
N SER A 359 -3.67 -43.50 -50.58
CA SER A 359 -3.70 -44.95 -50.89
C SER A 359 -4.48 -45.83 -49.88
N ALA A 360 -5.65 -46.31 -50.32
CA ALA A 360 -6.12 -47.73 -50.38
C ALA A 360 -5.64 -48.77 -49.34
N ASP A 361 -6.42 -49.79 -48.93
CA ASP A 361 -7.84 -50.16 -49.10
C ASP A 361 -8.14 -51.33 -48.12
N GLU A 362 -9.40 -51.46 -47.67
CA GLU A 362 -10.23 -52.67 -47.39
C GLU A 362 -9.73 -53.94 -46.61
N ASP A 363 -10.72 -54.72 -46.11
CA ASP A 363 -10.75 -56.08 -45.49
C ASP A 363 -10.71 -56.16 -43.94
N GLU A 364 -11.82 -56.47 -43.22
CA GLU A 364 -12.49 -57.79 -42.93
C GLU A 364 -11.66 -58.70 -41.98
N ASP A 365 -12.17 -59.40 -40.95
CA ASP A 365 -13.51 -59.53 -40.33
C ASP A 365 -13.44 -60.26 -38.94
N GLU A 366 -14.57 -60.28 -38.21
CA GLU A 366 -15.08 -61.26 -37.19
C GLU A 366 -14.20 -61.89 -36.06
N ASP A 367 -14.70 -61.84 -34.81
CA ASP A 367 -15.12 -63.04 -34.04
C ASP A 367 -15.86 -62.67 -32.71
N GLU A 368 -16.94 -63.38 -32.37
CA GLU A 368 -17.77 -63.23 -31.15
C GLU A 368 -17.44 -64.28 -30.04
N ASP A 369 -18.28 -64.33 -28.99
CA ASP A 369 -18.42 -65.30 -27.87
C ASP A 369 -17.88 -64.81 -26.50
N GLU A 370 -18.72 -64.25 -25.63
CA GLU A 370 -19.61 -64.91 -24.63
C GLU A 370 -18.91 -65.28 -23.30
N ASP A 371 -19.18 -64.56 -22.20
CA ASP A 371 -19.94 -65.11 -21.05
C ASP A 371 -20.15 -64.13 -19.86
N GLU A 372 -21.44 -63.94 -19.58
CA GLU A 372 -22.24 -63.37 -18.48
C GLU A 372 -21.67 -63.01 -17.06
N HIS A 373 -22.03 -61.79 -16.64
CA HIS A 373 -22.77 -61.39 -15.41
C HIS A 373 -22.45 -62.04 -14.02
N GLU A 374 -22.00 -61.26 -13.03
CA GLU A 374 -22.76 -60.36 -12.12
C GLU A 374 -23.24 -61.00 -10.78
N GLY A 375 -23.17 -60.20 -9.71
CA GLY A 375 -23.55 -60.58 -8.35
C GLY A 375 -23.58 -59.38 -7.41
N SER A 376 -24.64 -58.57 -7.51
CA SER A 376 -24.85 -57.32 -6.76
C SER A 376 -25.31 -57.51 -5.31
N ALA A 377 -25.29 -56.40 -4.54
CA ALA A 377 -26.11 -56.09 -3.37
C ALA A 377 -25.77 -56.81 -2.02
N SER A 378 -26.07 -56.27 -0.83
CA SER A 378 -26.25 -54.89 -0.31
C SER A 378 -26.47 -54.98 1.23
N GLU A 379 -26.83 -53.86 1.87
CA GLU A 379 -27.52 -53.75 3.19
C GLU A 379 -26.73 -53.85 4.51
N ASP A 380 -26.52 -52.66 5.09
CA ASP A 380 -27.12 -52.18 6.35
C ASP A 380 -26.76 -52.72 7.75
N SER A 381 -26.28 -51.74 8.53
CA SER A 381 -26.73 -51.37 9.89
C SER A 381 -26.10 -52.00 11.13
N GLU A 382 -25.69 -51.07 11.99
CA GLU A 382 -25.48 -51.04 13.44
C GLU A 382 -25.99 -52.22 14.31
N VAL A 383 -25.28 -52.54 15.40
CA VAL A 383 -25.68 -52.19 16.78
C VAL A 383 -24.64 -52.67 17.83
N ALA A 384 -24.11 -51.70 18.57
CA ALA A 384 -23.67 -51.67 19.97
C ALA A 384 -22.99 -52.86 20.73
N SER A 385 -21.96 -52.46 21.49
CA SER A 385 -21.78 -52.66 22.95
C SER A 385 -20.70 -53.64 23.47
N VAL A 386 -20.16 -53.29 24.66
CA VAL A 386 -19.22 -54.01 25.57
C VAL A 386 -17.92 -54.55 24.93
N GLY A 387 -16.70 -54.21 25.35
CA GLY A 387 -16.21 -53.62 26.60
C GLY A 387 -15.19 -54.57 27.25
N SER A 388 -14.01 -54.09 27.64
CA SER A 388 -13.26 -54.49 28.87
C SER A 388 -11.82 -53.94 28.89
N GLU A 389 -11.46 -53.43 30.06
CA GLU A 389 -10.17 -53.39 30.78
C GLU A 389 -8.91 -54.05 30.16
N GLY A 390 -7.74 -53.45 30.39
CA GLY A 390 -6.43 -54.10 30.16
C GLY A 390 -5.21 -53.18 30.34
N ASP A 391 -4.79 -52.95 31.59
CA ASP A 391 -3.49 -52.32 31.90
C ASP A 391 -2.29 -53.15 31.40
N ALA A 392 -1.18 -52.49 31.05
CA ALA A 392 0.16 -52.80 31.59
C ALA A 392 1.25 -51.82 31.11
N GLU A 393 2.11 -51.41 32.04
CA GLU A 393 3.31 -50.59 31.83
C GLU A 393 4.51 -51.41 31.30
N MET A 394 5.52 -50.71 30.76
CA MET A 394 6.99 -50.89 30.92
C MET A 394 7.74 -50.38 29.67
N ASP A 395 8.99 -49.91 29.71
CA ASP A 395 9.84 -49.28 30.75
C ASP A 395 11.14 -48.82 30.04
N SER A 396 11.79 -47.76 30.54
CA SER A 396 13.18 -47.33 30.24
C SER A 396 13.52 -46.92 28.78
N GLY A 397 14.49 -46.04 28.52
CA GLY A 397 15.27 -45.19 29.43
C GLY A 397 16.58 -44.68 28.80
N ASN A 398 17.13 -43.63 29.41
CA ASN A 398 18.50 -43.10 29.29
C ASN A 398 18.92 -42.26 28.07
N ALA A 399 19.42 -41.06 28.39
CA ALA A 399 20.40 -40.29 27.61
C ALA A 399 21.84 -40.79 27.88
N PRO A 400 22.86 -40.17 27.27
CA PRO A 400 23.83 -39.43 28.09
C PRO A 400 24.32 -38.09 27.47
N GLU A 401 25.02 -37.30 28.28
CA GLU A 401 25.62 -35.99 27.96
C GLU A 401 27.14 -36.06 27.62
N GLU A 402 27.62 -34.94 27.06
CA GLU A 402 28.87 -34.21 27.40
C GLU A 402 30.21 -34.42 26.62
N LEU A 403 30.97 -33.30 26.57
CA LEU A 403 32.39 -33.07 26.19
C LEU A 403 32.73 -33.03 24.68
N ALA A 404 33.61 -32.15 24.17
CA ALA A 404 34.29 -30.95 24.73
C ALA A 404 34.90 -30.05 23.62
N ASP A 405 35.29 -28.83 24.00
CA ASP A 405 36.36 -27.94 23.52
C ASP A 405 36.83 -27.96 22.05
N LEU A 406 36.76 -26.79 21.38
CA LEU A 406 37.87 -26.23 20.60
C LEU A 406 37.87 -24.69 20.70
N GLU A 407 38.98 -24.15 21.23
CA GLU A 407 39.37 -22.76 21.03
C GLU A 407 40.00 -22.64 19.62
N ASP A 408 39.77 -21.54 18.92
CA ASP A 408 40.77 -21.04 17.97
C ASP A 408 40.73 -19.51 17.91
N SER A 409 41.92 -18.93 17.91
CA SER A 409 42.18 -17.50 17.98
C SER A 409 42.51 -16.95 16.59
N ASP A 410 42.13 -15.71 16.29
CA ASP A 410 43.02 -14.79 15.56
C ASP A 410 42.65 -13.33 15.86
N GLU A 411 43.67 -12.52 16.11
CA GLU A 411 43.59 -11.08 16.46
C GLU A 411 43.85 -10.20 15.21
N PRO A 412 43.63 -8.87 15.27
CA PRO A 412 43.49 -8.03 14.08
C PRO A 412 44.83 -7.56 13.48
N ASP A 413 44.77 -7.13 12.21
CA ASP A 413 45.88 -6.46 11.52
C ASP A 413 45.61 -4.95 11.43
N GLU A 414 46.54 -4.13 11.93
CA GLU A 414 46.53 -2.66 11.86
C GLU A 414 47.66 -2.15 10.96
N SER A 415 47.29 -1.48 9.86
CA SER A 415 48.05 -0.43 9.16
C SER A 415 47.18 0.11 8.01
N ASP A 416 47.27 1.35 7.55
CA ASP A 416 48.31 2.38 7.73
C ASP A 416 47.68 3.79 7.69
N GLU A 417 48.36 4.80 8.24
CA GLU A 417 47.91 6.21 8.18
C GLU A 417 48.35 6.89 6.88
N SER A 418 47.48 7.68 6.23
CA SER A 418 47.92 8.76 5.34
C SER A 418 46.87 9.88 5.23
N GLU A 419 47.37 11.12 5.13
CA GLU A 419 46.63 12.38 5.33
C GLU A 419 46.04 12.98 4.03
N GLU A 420 45.05 13.88 4.21
CA GLU A 420 44.65 15.01 3.33
C GLU A 420 44.30 14.78 1.83
N GLU A 421 43.04 15.05 1.45
CA GLU A 421 42.64 16.34 0.82
C GLU A 421 41.11 16.51 0.71
N GLU A 422 40.66 17.72 0.37
CA GLU A 422 39.25 18.14 0.42
C GLU A 422 38.35 17.53 -0.67
N GLY A 423 37.16 17.05 -0.28
CA GLY A 423 36.08 16.67 -1.20
C GLY A 423 34.71 16.83 -0.53
N GLY A 424 33.91 17.80 -0.99
CA GLY A 424 32.58 18.05 -0.43
C GLY A 424 31.51 17.24 -1.16
N GLU A 425 30.91 16.26 -0.47
CA GLU A 425 29.75 15.50 -0.95
C GLU A 425 28.53 15.76 -0.07
N ALA A 426 27.37 15.98 -0.71
CA ALA A 426 26.15 16.43 -0.05
C ALA A 426 25.26 15.25 0.34
N GLY A 427 25.02 15.06 1.64
CA GLY A 427 24.11 14.03 2.15
C GLY A 427 22.64 14.31 1.81
N SER A 428 21.93 13.29 1.35
CA SER A 428 20.68 13.40 0.59
C SER A 428 19.38 13.21 1.39
N VAL A 429 18.25 13.16 0.68
CA VAL A 429 17.00 13.90 0.95
C VAL A 429 15.72 13.15 1.39
N PHE A 430 14.82 13.85 2.10
CA PHE A 430 13.32 13.73 2.14
C PHE A 430 12.73 15.17 2.26
N VAL A 431 11.44 15.47 2.51
CA VAL A 431 10.19 14.70 2.42
C VAL A 431 9.85 14.49 0.98
N ASP A 432 10.22 13.31 0.49
CA ASP A 432 9.77 12.76 -0.79
C ASP A 432 9.73 13.81 -1.90
N ALA A 433 10.91 14.39 -2.13
CA ALA A 433 11.10 15.57 -2.96
C ALA A 433 12.56 15.63 -3.41
N THR A 434 12.80 15.29 -4.68
CA THR A 434 14.09 15.56 -5.35
C THR A 434 15.28 14.74 -4.83
N ASP A 435 15.47 13.53 -5.35
CA ASP A 435 16.67 13.33 -6.18
C ASP A 435 16.48 12.20 -7.21
N ALA A 436 16.91 12.46 -8.44
CA ALA A 436 16.78 11.56 -9.59
C ALA A 436 18.01 11.73 -10.51
N ALA A 437 19.18 11.90 -9.90
CA ALA A 437 20.38 12.41 -10.58
C ALA A 437 21.61 11.47 -10.52
N GLU A 438 21.57 10.34 -9.81
CA GLU A 438 22.71 9.41 -9.69
C GLU A 438 22.44 7.94 -10.05
N ASP A 439 21.18 7.54 -10.25
CA ASP A 439 20.90 6.47 -11.20
C ASP A 439 20.85 7.09 -12.61
N GLU A 440 21.27 6.35 -13.64
CA GLU A 440 21.04 6.70 -15.06
C GLU A 440 19.60 7.21 -15.20
N PRO A 441 19.37 8.42 -15.77
CA PRO A 441 18.05 9.00 -15.72
C PRO A 441 17.06 8.05 -16.39
N GLU A 442 16.11 7.52 -15.63
CA GLU A 442 14.84 7.09 -16.20
C GLU A 442 14.21 8.33 -16.82
N VAL A 443 14.59 8.55 -18.08
CA VAL A 443 13.93 9.46 -19.01
C VAL A 443 12.45 9.23 -18.81
N ASP A 444 11.71 10.31 -18.55
CA ASP A 444 10.25 10.32 -18.45
C ASP A 444 9.70 9.48 -19.61
N ARG A 445 9.40 8.20 -19.32
CA ARG A 445 9.07 7.20 -20.34
C ARG A 445 7.65 7.52 -20.75
N ALA A 446 7.54 8.48 -21.67
CA ALA A 446 6.52 8.42 -22.70
C ALA A 446 6.44 6.95 -23.12
N ALA A 447 5.24 6.36 -23.00
CA ALA A 447 5.00 4.99 -23.40
C ALA A 447 5.70 4.77 -24.75
N PRO A 448 6.54 3.73 -24.88
CA PRO A 448 7.47 3.61 -26.00
C PRO A 448 6.71 3.86 -27.30
N ALA A 449 7.21 4.80 -28.11
CA ALA A 449 6.51 5.17 -29.32
C ALA A 449 6.34 3.91 -30.18
N ASP A 450 5.10 3.47 -30.37
CA ASP A 450 4.79 2.17 -30.98
C ASP A 450 5.47 2.04 -32.34
N GLY A 451 6.53 1.23 -32.40
CA GLY A 451 7.35 1.11 -33.61
C GLY A 451 8.80 0.62 -33.42
N ASP A 452 9.36 0.60 -32.20
CA ASP A 452 10.76 0.19 -31.97
C ASP A 452 10.93 -0.87 -30.86
N LEU A 453 9.96 -1.79 -30.76
CA LEU A 453 10.20 -3.10 -30.15
C LEU A 453 10.78 -4.01 -31.23
N GLY A 454 12.05 -4.41 -31.07
CA GLY A 454 12.65 -5.47 -31.87
C GLY A 454 11.98 -6.83 -31.60
N PRO A 455 12.15 -7.84 -32.48
CA PRO A 455 11.58 -9.17 -32.29
C PRO A 455 11.99 -9.82 -30.97
N LEU A 456 11.11 -10.70 -30.47
CA LEU A 456 11.18 -11.39 -29.18
C LEU A 456 12.41 -12.32 -29.11
N GLY A 457 13.54 -11.81 -28.60
CA GLY A 457 14.78 -12.58 -28.52
C GLY A 457 14.73 -13.75 -27.53
N GLY A 458 14.34 -14.93 -28.01
CA GLY A 458 14.31 -16.16 -27.21
C GLY A 458 13.88 -17.44 -27.92
N TYR A 459 13.25 -17.34 -29.09
CA TYR A 459 12.68 -18.47 -29.82
C TYR A 459 13.50 -18.82 -31.08
N ASP A 460 13.33 -20.03 -31.62
CA ASP A 460 13.83 -20.33 -32.98
C ASP A 460 13.04 -19.49 -34.00
N SER A 461 13.68 -19.13 -35.12
CA SER A 461 13.12 -18.12 -36.07
C SER A 461 11.79 -18.52 -36.75
N GLU A 462 11.37 -19.76 -36.58
CA GLU A 462 10.12 -20.30 -37.13
C GLU A 462 8.94 -20.03 -36.18
N ASP A 463 9.16 -20.11 -34.86
CA ASP A 463 8.17 -19.74 -33.84
C ASP A 463 7.89 -18.24 -33.84
N GLU A 464 8.92 -17.40 -33.97
CA GLU A 464 8.74 -15.95 -34.14
C GLU A 464 7.84 -15.64 -35.35
N ALA A 465 8.03 -16.35 -36.47
CA ALA A 465 7.24 -16.14 -37.68
C ALA A 465 5.78 -16.62 -37.53
N ASN A 466 5.56 -17.72 -36.80
CA ASN A 466 4.23 -18.22 -36.45
C ASN A 466 3.49 -17.25 -35.53
N GLN A 467 4.15 -16.74 -34.49
CA GLN A 467 3.58 -15.77 -33.55
C GLN A 467 3.26 -14.43 -34.23
N ILE A 468 4.15 -13.91 -35.08
CA ILE A 468 3.90 -12.69 -35.88
C ILE A 468 2.67 -12.87 -36.78
N TRP A 469 2.52 -14.04 -37.43
CA TRP A 469 1.32 -14.33 -38.22
C TRP A 469 0.06 -14.38 -37.34
N PHE A 470 0.13 -15.01 -36.17
CA PHE A 470 -0.99 -15.13 -35.24
C PHE A 470 -1.44 -13.75 -34.75
N GLU A 471 -0.51 -12.92 -34.28
CA GLU A 471 -0.78 -11.55 -33.84
C GLU A 471 -1.30 -10.65 -34.96
N ALA A 472 -0.90 -10.88 -36.21
CA ALA A 472 -1.44 -10.15 -37.36
C ALA A 472 -2.89 -10.56 -37.71
N THR A 473 -3.25 -11.83 -37.52
CA THR A 473 -4.52 -12.41 -37.99
C THR A 473 -5.58 -12.59 -36.89
N HIS A 474 -5.19 -12.63 -35.62
CA HIS A 474 -6.06 -12.90 -34.45
C HIS A 474 -6.05 -11.72 -33.47
N LYS A 475 -6.28 -10.49 -33.93
CA LYS A 475 -6.10 -9.29 -33.10
C LYS A 475 -6.89 -9.34 -31.79
N VAL A 476 -6.22 -9.05 -30.68
CA VAL A 476 -6.86 -8.88 -29.38
C VAL A 476 -7.84 -7.72 -29.49
N THR A 477 -9.09 -8.00 -29.18
CA THR A 477 -10.16 -7.01 -29.19
C THR A 477 -10.21 -6.39 -27.79
N GLN A 478 -10.46 -5.09 -27.73
CA GLN A 478 -10.56 -4.40 -26.46
C GLN A 478 -11.97 -4.61 -25.88
N PRO A 479 -12.12 -5.12 -24.64
CA PRO A 479 -13.44 -5.40 -24.08
C PRO A 479 -14.23 -4.11 -23.84
N GLU A 480 -15.56 -4.22 -23.84
CA GLU A 480 -16.49 -3.12 -23.57
C GLU A 480 -17.25 -3.42 -22.26
N PRO A 481 -17.82 -2.39 -21.59
CA PRO A 481 -18.76 -2.62 -20.51
C PRO A 481 -19.97 -3.44 -20.98
N LEU A 482 -20.58 -4.17 -20.04
CA LEU A 482 -21.80 -4.94 -20.29
C LEU A 482 -22.97 -4.02 -20.70
N ASP A 483 -23.93 -4.57 -21.46
CA ASP A 483 -25.13 -3.82 -21.86
C ASP A 483 -26.09 -3.56 -20.69
N GLU A 484 -26.06 -4.40 -19.65
CA GLU A 484 -26.80 -4.18 -18.40
C GLU A 484 -25.89 -3.50 -17.36
N TYR A 485 -26.24 -2.27 -17.00
CA TYR A 485 -25.52 -1.48 -16.00
C TYR A 485 -25.75 -2.03 -14.58
N LYS A 486 -24.65 -2.18 -13.83
CA LYS A 486 -24.62 -2.54 -12.41
C LYS A 486 -23.72 -1.54 -11.66
N TYR A 487 -24.22 -0.96 -10.57
CA TYR A 487 -23.39 -0.12 -9.70
C TYR A 487 -22.37 -0.96 -8.94
N VAL A 488 -21.08 -0.76 -9.24
CA VAL A 488 -19.95 -1.45 -8.58
C VAL A 488 -19.16 -0.55 -7.61
N GLY A 489 -19.50 0.73 -7.51
CA GLY A 489 -18.84 1.66 -6.60
C GLY A 489 -19.13 1.35 -5.13
N TYR A 490 -18.22 1.68 -4.22
CA TYR A 490 -18.42 1.34 -2.80
C TYR A 490 -19.52 2.22 -2.17
N PRO A 491 -20.58 1.64 -1.58
CA PRO A 491 -21.55 2.42 -0.83
C PRO A 491 -20.88 2.90 0.45
N PHE A 492 -20.74 4.22 0.60
CA PHE A 492 -20.32 4.83 1.87
C PHE A 492 -21.28 4.39 2.99
N THR A 493 -20.83 3.45 3.80
CA THR A 493 -21.54 2.89 4.95
C THR A 493 -20.71 3.20 6.20
N LYS A 494 -21.36 3.17 7.37
CA LYS A 494 -20.71 3.47 8.65
C LYS A 494 -20.45 2.19 9.46
N PRO A 495 -19.24 1.62 9.41
CA PRO A 495 -18.62 1.13 10.62
C PRO A 495 -18.42 2.32 11.59
N VAL A 496 -18.70 2.10 12.87
CA VAL A 496 -18.22 2.95 13.96
C VAL A 496 -17.16 2.12 14.67
N TRP A 497 -15.97 2.69 14.87
CA TRP A 497 -14.85 2.01 15.53
C TRP A 497 -15.29 1.47 16.89
N LYS A 498 -15.20 0.15 17.08
CA LYS A 498 -15.87 -0.58 18.17
C LYS A 498 -15.54 0.00 19.56
N ASP A 499 -14.28 0.33 19.78
CA ASP A 499 -13.76 0.80 21.06
C ASP A 499 -13.70 2.33 21.19
N ASN A 500 -14.15 3.07 20.16
CA ASN A 500 -14.12 4.54 20.11
C ASN A 500 -12.73 5.17 20.41
N LYS A 501 -11.65 4.41 20.23
CA LYS A 501 -10.26 4.85 20.38
C LYS A 501 -9.52 4.64 19.08
N LEU A 502 -8.72 5.62 18.69
CA LEU A 502 -7.85 5.58 17.52
C LEU A 502 -6.44 6.01 17.91
N GLN A 503 -5.48 5.64 17.09
CA GLN A 503 -4.12 6.18 17.12
C GLN A 503 -3.86 6.90 15.80
N VAL A 504 -3.41 8.17 15.89
CA VAL A 504 -3.19 9.03 14.74
C VAL A 504 -1.78 9.61 14.79
N ILE A 505 -1.03 9.47 13.71
CA ILE A 505 0.24 10.18 13.51
C ILE A 505 -0.07 11.46 12.73
N VAL A 506 0.47 12.59 13.19
CA VAL A 506 0.22 13.92 12.62
C VAL A 506 1.46 14.42 11.89
N LYS A 507 1.29 14.97 10.69
CA LYS A 507 2.33 15.62 9.92
C LYS A 507 1.80 16.92 9.28
N LEU A 508 2.52 18.01 9.44
CA LEU A 508 2.26 19.30 8.80
C LEU A 508 3.49 19.70 8.01
N ALA A 509 3.32 19.91 6.70
CA ALA A 509 4.41 20.24 5.80
C ALA A 509 3.97 21.24 4.71
N ASN A 510 4.87 22.17 4.39
CA ASN A 510 4.66 23.18 3.35
C ASN A 510 5.70 23.00 2.24
N ILE A 511 5.26 22.91 1.00
CA ILE A 511 6.14 23.07 -0.17
C ILE A 511 6.11 24.54 -0.59
N HIS A 512 7.28 25.16 -0.74
CA HIS A 512 7.50 26.54 -1.17
C HIS A 512 8.31 26.56 -2.48
N LEU A 513 7.81 27.34 -3.44
CA LEU A 513 8.48 27.61 -4.71
C LEU A 513 8.82 29.10 -4.80
N THR A 514 10.00 29.40 -5.33
CA THR A 514 10.49 30.78 -5.56
C THR A 514 10.84 30.97 -7.03
N PRO A 515 10.95 32.20 -7.54
CA PRO A 515 11.43 32.42 -8.91
C PRO A 515 12.79 31.76 -9.22
N ASP A 516 13.65 31.61 -8.20
CA ASP A 516 14.96 30.95 -8.31
C ASP A 516 14.87 29.41 -8.21
N LYS A 517 13.88 28.88 -7.48
CA LYS A 517 13.56 27.44 -7.35
C LYS A 517 12.09 27.20 -7.78
N PRO A 518 11.76 27.34 -9.09
CA PRO A 518 10.39 27.54 -9.57
C PRO A 518 9.58 26.25 -9.80
N SER A 519 10.20 25.09 -9.61
CA SER A 519 9.62 23.78 -9.89
C SER A 519 9.90 22.79 -8.76
N TYR A 520 8.94 21.90 -8.51
CA TYR A 520 9.05 20.73 -7.65
C TYR A 520 8.90 19.49 -8.55
N PRO A 521 9.90 18.59 -8.64
CA PRO A 521 9.90 17.48 -9.59
C PRO A 521 8.96 16.32 -9.19
N GLY A 522 8.40 16.34 -7.98
CA GLY A 522 7.58 15.24 -7.46
C GLY A 522 8.29 14.44 -6.37
N GLY A 523 7.58 13.42 -5.90
CA GLY A 523 8.04 12.42 -4.96
C GLY A 523 8.13 11.02 -5.58
N SER A 524 8.71 10.10 -4.82
CA SER A 524 8.87 8.68 -5.14
C SER A 524 7.62 7.88 -4.81
N TRP A 525 7.51 6.67 -5.37
CA TRP A 525 6.46 5.73 -4.99
C TRP A 525 6.73 5.14 -3.61
N HIS A 526 5.78 5.27 -2.69
CA HIS A 526 5.91 4.74 -1.33
C HIS A 526 4.55 4.32 -0.76
N ILE A 527 4.59 3.66 0.40
CA ILE A 527 3.46 3.57 1.34
C ILE A 527 3.80 4.41 2.58
N GLU A 528 2.80 4.80 3.37
CA GLU A 528 3.06 5.54 4.59
C GLU A 528 3.52 4.60 5.72
N GLY A 529 4.64 4.95 6.35
CA GLY A 529 5.14 4.24 7.53
C GLY A 529 5.86 2.92 7.23
N GLN A 530 6.20 2.20 8.29
CA GLN A 530 6.81 0.87 8.28
C GLN A 530 5.86 -0.16 8.93
N LEU A 531 6.10 -1.46 8.78
CA LEU A 531 5.20 -2.50 9.33
C LEU A 531 5.01 -2.41 10.86
N ASN A 532 6.00 -1.89 11.60
CA ASN A 532 5.91 -1.67 13.04
C ASN A 532 5.07 -0.44 13.43
N GLU A 533 4.63 0.37 12.47
CA GLU A 533 3.81 1.57 12.68
C GLU A 533 2.35 1.37 12.28
N ARG A 534 2.06 0.34 11.45
CA ARG A 534 0.72 -0.15 11.12
C ARG A 534 -0.24 0.93 10.63
N ILE A 535 0.24 1.82 9.77
CA ILE A 535 -0.63 2.79 9.11
C ILE A 535 -1.54 2.05 8.13
N VAL A 536 -2.87 2.27 8.25
CA VAL A 536 -3.89 1.61 7.43
C VAL A 536 -4.57 2.56 6.45
N ALA A 537 -4.61 3.85 6.76
CA ALA A 537 -5.20 4.86 5.88
C ALA A 537 -4.63 6.25 6.15
N THR A 538 -4.61 7.07 5.11
CA THR A 538 -4.04 8.42 5.11
C THR A 538 -5.13 9.42 4.76
N ALA A 539 -5.19 10.53 5.50
CA ALA A 539 -6.05 11.68 5.19
C ALA A 539 -5.20 12.93 4.97
N LEU A 540 -5.29 13.51 3.77
CA LEU A 540 -4.56 14.71 3.35
C LEU A 540 -5.52 15.90 3.18
N TYR A 541 -5.21 16.99 3.87
CA TYR A 541 -5.92 18.27 3.80
C TYR A 541 -5.06 19.29 3.06
N TYR A 542 -5.47 19.69 1.87
CA TYR A 542 -4.83 20.74 1.09
C TYR A 542 -5.46 22.09 1.47
N TYR A 543 -4.85 22.78 2.44
CA TYR A 543 -5.50 23.92 3.11
C TYR A 543 -5.03 25.30 2.63
N ASP A 544 -3.95 25.37 1.85
CA ASP A 544 -3.40 26.62 1.32
C ASP A 544 -2.57 26.31 0.06
N ASN A 545 -3.07 26.62 -1.13
CA ASN A 545 -2.32 26.46 -2.38
C ASN A 545 -2.34 27.78 -3.17
N ASP A 546 -1.20 28.47 -3.28
CA ASP A 546 -1.09 29.73 -4.02
C ASP A 546 -0.03 29.68 -5.12
N ASN A 547 -0.35 30.31 -6.26
CA ASN A 547 0.55 30.50 -7.40
C ASN A 547 1.27 29.23 -7.93
N ILE A 548 0.65 28.06 -7.85
CA ILE A 548 1.16 26.81 -8.43
C ILE A 548 0.30 26.32 -9.59
N THR A 549 0.88 25.53 -10.48
CA THR A 549 0.15 24.68 -11.44
C THR A 549 -0.57 23.55 -10.71
N ASP A 550 -1.48 22.86 -11.40
CA ASP A 550 -2.18 21.69 -10.88
C ASP A 550 -1.21 20.62 -10.33
N SER A 551 -1.29 20.38 -9.03
CA SER A 551 -0.59 19.30 -8.32
C SER A 551 -1.49 18.07 -8.26
N HIS A 552 -0.92 16.87 -8.36
CA HIS A 552 -1.67 15.61 -8.33
C HIS A 552 -1.05 14.62 -7.36
N LEU A 553 -1.86 13.68 -6.86
CA LEU A 553 -1.40 12.49 -6.15
C LEU A 553 -1.77 11.27 -7.00
N ALA A 554 -0.76 10.49 -7.41
CA ALA A 554 -0.94 9.29 -8.21
C ALA A 554 -0.96 8.03 -7.32
N PHE A 555 -1.63 6.97 -7.78
CA PHE A 555 -1.84 5.72 -7.06
C PHE A 555 -1.52 4.51 -7.94
N ARG A 556 -0.93 3.47 -7.34
CA ARG A 556 -0.70 2.15 -7.97
C ARG A 556 -0.83 1.01 -6.94
N THR A 557 -0.97 -0.22 -7.43
CA THR A 557 -1.08 -1.45 -6.63
C THR A 557 -0.57 -2.63 -7.44
N ALA A 558 -0.13 -3.71 -6.79
CA ALA A 558 0.00 -5.01 -7.44
C ALA A 558 -1.39 -5.58 -7.80
N CYS A 559 -1.47 -6.29 -8.93
CA CYS A 559 -2.64 -7.08 -9.33
C CYS A 559 -2.58 -8.52 -8.81
N ASP A 560 -3.71 -9.24 -8.85
CA ASP A 560 -3.70 -10.69 -8.66
C ASP A 560 -3.21 -11.38 -9.95
N ALA A 561 -1.90 -11.51 -10.07
CA ALA A 561 -1.23 -12.04 -11.26
C ALA A 561 -1.40 -13.56 -11.40
N GLU A 562 -1.20 -14.28 -10.30
CA GLU A 562 -1.43 -15.72 -10.15
C GLU A 562 -2.84 -16.08 -10.59
N SER A 563 -3.87 -15.48 -9.98
CA SER A 563 -5.24 -15.88 -10.28
C SER A 563 -5.74 -15.39 -11.64
N LEU A 564 -5.16 -14.31 -12.18
CA LEU A 564 -5.37 -13.94 -13.59
C LEU A 564 -4.74 -15.00 -14.52
N CYS A 565 -3.55 -15.52 -14.23
CA CYS A 565 -2.92 -16.60 -15.02
C CYS A 565 -3.71 -17.92 -14.96
N GLU A 566 -4.27 -18.28 -13.81
CA GLU A 566 -5.02 -19.53 -13.63
C GLU A 566 -6.38 -19.53 -14.32
N ASN A 567 -7.09 -18.39 -14.30
CA ASN A 567 -8.51 -18.32 -14.70
C ASN A 567 -8.75 -17.66 -16.07
N PHE A 568 -7.75 -17.01 -16.65
CA PHE A 568 -7.87 -16.38 -17.96
C PHE A 568 -7.73 -17.42 -19.08
N GLY A 569 -8.64 -17.41 -20.06
CA GLY A 569 -8.52 -18.25 -21.26
C GLY A 569 -7.50 -17.70 -22.25
N TYR A 570 -6.32 -18.30 -22.36
CA TYR A 570 -5.31 -17.99 -23.38
C TYR A 570 -4.72 -19.27 -23.97
N SER A 571 -4.19 -19.21 -25.19
CA SER A 571 -3.41 -20.30 -25.79
C SER A 571 -1.97 -20.30 -25.25
N GLN A 572 -1.27 -21.43 -25.33
CA GLN A 572 0.13 -21.51 -24.94
C GLN A 572 0.97 -20.45 -25.68
N ASN A 573 1.89 -19.76 -24.96
CA ASN A 573 2.66 -18.60 -25.43
C ASN A 573 1.86 -17.33 -25.82
N ASP A 574 0.53 -17.31 -25.64
CA ASP A 574 -0.30 -16.15 -25.96
C ASP A 574 -0.30 -15.08 -24.84
N HIS A 575 0.80 -14.34 -24.74
CA HIS A 575 0.99 -13.31 -23.71
C HIS A 575 0.40 -11.94 -24.06
N ALA A 576 0.05 -11.69 -25.33
CA ALA A 576 -0.42 -10.38 -25.78
C ALA A 576 -1.71 -9.89 -25.09
N PRO A 577 -2.74 -10.72 -24.81
CA PRO A 577 -3.96 -10.29 -24.12
C PRO A 577 -3.72 -9.65 -22.75
N PHE A 578 -2.71 -10.10 -21.98
CA PHE A 578 -2.41 -9.52 -20.67
C PHE A 578 -1.96 -8.04 -20.79
N SER A 579 -1.08 -7.77 -21.75
CA SER A 579 -0.59 -6.43 -22.10
C SER A 579 -1.67 -5.58 -22.78
N GLU A 580 -2.43 -6.19 -23.69
CA GLU A 580 -3.44 -5.50 -24.47
C GLU A 580 -4.72 -5.23 -23.69
N ILE A 581 -5.13 -6.02 -22.70
CA ILE A 581 -6.41 -5.84 -21.98
C ILE A 581 -6.20 -5.19 -20.62
N PHE A 582 -5.24 -5.69 -19.84
CA PHE A 582 -4.98 -5.24 -18.47
C PHE A 582 -3.82 -4.25 -18.38
N GLY A 583 -2.93 -4.23 -19.38
CA GLY A 583 -1.72 -3.42 -19.36
C GLY A 583 -0.66 -3.98 -18.41
N ALA A 584 -0.72 -5.28 -18.14
CA ALA A 584 0.30 -6.03 -17.41
C ALA A 584 1.27 -6.65 -18.44
N HIS A 585 2.57 -6.62 -18.17
CA HIS A 585 3.59 -6.99 -19.16
C HIS A 585 4.34 -8.28 -18.76
N PRO A 586 3.79 -9.47 -19.04
CA PRO A 586 4.54 -10.72 -18.93
C PRO A 586 5.61 -10.84 -20.03
N GLY A 587 6.84 -11.22 -19.64
CA GLY A 587 7.83 -11.80 -20.56
C GLY A 587 8.99 -10.91 -21.07
N LEU A 588 9.29 -9.76 -20.44
CA LEU A 588 10.42 -8.90 -20.84
C LEU A 588 11.14 -8.25 -19.64
N ASP A 589 11.98 -9.00 -18.92
CA ASP A 589 12.94 -8.56 -17.87
C ASP A 589 12.40 -7.67 -16.72
N ALA A 590 11.10 -7.37 -16.76
CA ALA A 590 10.38 -6.38 -15.99
C ALA A 590 8.94 -6.87 -15.87
N HIS A 591 8.78 -8.04 -15.23
CA HIS A 591 7.53 -8.77 -14.98
C HIS A 591 6.61 -8.02 -14.01
N SER A 592 6.28 -6.78 -14.34
CA SER A 592 5.61 -5.86 -13.42
C SER A 592 4.11 -6.14 -13.37
N THR A 593 3.67 -6.73 -12.25
CA THR A 593 2.27 -6.87 -11.84
C THR A 593 1.66 -5.56 -11.31
N VAL A 594 2.42 -4.46 -11.37
CA VAL A 594 1.99 -3.15 -10.90
C VAL A 594 1.03 -2.47 -11.88
N LEU A 595 -0.19 -2.25 -11.42
CA LEU A 595 -1.21 -1.45 -12.10
C LEU A 595 -1.14 0.00 -11.63
N GLU A 596 -0.75 0.91 -12.53
CA GLU A 596 -1.06 2.33 -12.35
C GLU A 596 -2.58 2.54 -12.35
N PHE A 597 -3.12 2.91 -11.19
CA PHE A 597 -4.55 2.97 -10.94
C PHE A 597 -5.14 4.32 -11.40
N GLY A 598 -4.37 5.40 -11.23
CA GLY A 598 -4.70 6.74 -11.70
C GLY A 598 -4.14 7.84 -10.80
N GLN A 599 -4.73 9.04 -10.87
CA GLN A 599 -4.30 10.19 -10.08
C GLN A 599 -5.45 11.14 -9.75
N VAL A 600 -5.39 11.82 -8.60
CA VAL A 600 -6.38 12.82 -8.16
C VAL A 600 -5.74 14.20 -8.08
N LEU A 601 -6.43 15.23 -8.56
CA LEU A 601 -6.01 16.63 -8.46
C LEU A 601 -6.09 17.12 -6.99
N THR A 602 -5.00 17.71 -6.49
CA THR A 602 -4.82 18.10 -5.09
C THR A 602 -4.95 19.62 -4.88
N ARG A 603 -6.15 20.16 -5.17
CA ARG A 603 -6.51 21.58 -5.05
C ARG A 603 -6.74 22.05 -3.60
N GLU A 604 -6.67 23.35 -3.34
CA GLU A 604 -7.05 23.93 -2.03
C GLU A 604 -8.51 23.62 -1.68
N GLY A 605 -8.79 23.42 -0.39
CA GLY A 605 -10.10 23.04 0.15
C GLY A 605 -10.37 21.53 0.15
N ARG A 606 -9.54 20.74 -0.55
CA ARG A 606 -9.74 19.29 -0.70
C ARG A 606 -9.24 18.50 0.50
N LEU A 607 -10.11 17.63 1.01
CA LEU A 607 -9.73 16.43 1.77
C LEU A 607 -9.67 15.24 0.81
N LEU A 608 -8.55 14.51 0.83
CA LEU A 608 -8.32 13.26 0.13
C LEU A 608 -8.02 12.15 1.15
N VAL A 609 -8.69 11.01 1.07
CA VAL A 609 -8.49 9.86 1.97
C VAL A 609 -8.34 8.58 1.17
N PHE A 610 -7.32 7.79 1.49
CA PHE A 610 -6.97 6.56 0.77
C PHE A 610 -6.37 5.51 1.72
N PRO A 611 -6.47 4.20 1.39
CA PRO A 611 -5.91 3.13 2.19
C PRO A 611 -4.41 2.97 1.92
N ASN A 612 -3.66 2.48 2.91
CA ASN A 612 -2.23 2.25 2.79
C ASN A 612 -1.86 1.00 1.95
N VAL A 613 -2.86 0.32 1.37
CA VAL A 613 -2.66 -0.73 0.35
C VAL A 613 -2.38 -0.16 -1.05
N LEU A 614 -2.61 1.13 -1.25
CA LEU A 614 -2.27 1.83 -2.48
C LEU A 614 -0.93 2.53 -2.29
N GLN A 615 0.08 2.13 -3.06
CA GLN A 615 1.28 2.94 -3.20
C GLN A 615 0.92 4.28 -3.85
N HIS A 616 1.47 5.37 -3.35
CA HIS A 616 1.22 6.72 -3.85
C HIS A 616 2.51 7.48 -4.14
N ARG A 617 2.42 8.49 -5.01
CA ARG A 617 3.47 9.49 -5.23
C ARG A 617 2.89 10.87 -5.46
N VAL A 618 3.63 11.89 -5.05
CA VAL A 618 3.32 13.29 -5.36
C VAL A 618 3.80 13.61 -6.78
N GLY A 619 2.91 14.08 -7.65
CA GLY A 619 3.27 14.53 -8.99
C GLY A 619 4.05 15.85 -8.99
N SER A 620 4.82 16.09 -10.06
CA SER A 620 5.52 17.35 -10.27
C SER A 620 4.57 18.55 -10.40
N PHE A 621 5.02 19.73 -9.97
CA PHE A 621 4.32 21.00 -10.22
C PHE A 621 5.30 22.18 -10.22
N GLN A 622 4.88 23.34 -10.72
CA GLN A 622 5.73 24.54 -10.81
C GLN A 622 4.93 25.81 -10.51
N LEU A 623 5.61 26.94 -10.43
CA LEU A 623 4.96 28.25 -10.33
C LEU A 623 4.08 28.52 -11.57
N ALA A 624 2.84 28.97 -11.32
CA ALA A 624 1.93 29.42 -12.38
C ALA A 624 2.38 30.78 -12.96
N ASP A 625 2.65 31.75 -12.09
CA ASP A 625 3.40 32.97 -12.39
C ASP A 625 4.82 32.85 -11.84
N LYS A 626 5.77 32.54 -12.74
CA LYS A 626 7.20 32.37 -12.42
C LYS A 626 7.88 33.62 -11.86
N THR A 627 7.21 34.78 -11.81
CA THR A 627 7.75 36.03 -11.25
C THR A 627 7.44 36.22 -9.76
N LYS A 628 6.58 35.37 -9.17
CA LYS A 628 6.19 35.42 -7.76
C LYS A 628 6.48 34.09 -7.07
N ALA A 629 6.65 34.11 -5.75
CA ALA A 629 6.65 32.87 -4.97
C ALA A 629 5.27 32.19 -5.02
N GLY A 630 5.22 30.92 -4.61
CA GLY A 630 4.01 30.12 -4.50
C GLY A 630 4.20 28.97 -3.51
N HIS A 631 3.12 28.32 -3.10
CA HIS A 631 3.18 27.24 -2.11
C HIS A 631 2.07 26.21 -2.24
N ARG A 632 2.31 25.03 -1.64
CA ARG A 632 1.30 24.00 -1.35
C ARG A 632 1.45 23.58 0.11
N LYS A 633 0.46 23.83 0.95
CA LYS A 633 0.49 23.48 2.38
C LYS A 633 -0.50 22.38 2.71
N ILE A 634 -0.04 21.38 3.48
CA ILE A 634 -0.86 20.22 3.83
C ILE A 634 -0.84 19.90 5.33
N VAL A 635 -1.95 19.35 5.80
CA VAL A 635 -2.00 18.50 7.01
C VAL A 635 -2.21 17.06 6.55
N ALA A 636 -1.34 16.15 6.97
CA ALA A 636 -1.48 14.72 6.80
C ALA A 636 -1.77 14.08 8.16
N LEU A 637 -2.81 13.25 8.20
CA LEU A 637 -3.19 12.44 9.34
C LEU A 637 -3.14 10.97 8.93
N PHE A 638 -2.31 10.18 9.60
CA PHE A 638 -2.17 8.76 9.34
C PHE A 638 -2.87 7.96 10.43
N LEU A 639 -3.84 7.14 10.05
CA LEU A 639 -4.54 6.23 10.96
C LEU A 639 -3.70 4.97 11.16
N VAL A 640 -3.34 4.69 12.41
CA VAL A 640 -2.79 3.40 12.84
C VAL A 640 -3.93 2.40 13.01
N ASP A 641 -3.70 1.12 12.68
CA ASP A 641 -4.69 0.03 12.76
C ASP A 641 -5.41 0.00 14.12
N PRO A 642 -6.73 0.35 14.17
CA PRO A 642 -7.48 0.34 15.42
C PRO A 642 -7.66 -1.05 16.03
N ALA A 643 -7.46 -2.13 15.25
CA ALA A 643 -7.47 -3.50 15.75
C ALA A 643 -6.13 -3.91 16.40
N THR A 644 -5.03 -3.20 16.17
CA THR A 644 -3.72 -3.56 16.73
C THR A 644 -2.83 -2.33 16.98
N PRO A 645 -3.08 -1.57 18.07
CA PRO A 645 -2.32 -0.36 18.38
C PRO A 645 -0.82 -0.62 18.58
N VAL A 646 -0.03 0.46 18.49
CA VAL A 646 1.43 0.48 18.70
C VAL A 646 1.78 1.39 19.87
N ILE A 647 3.04 1.41 20.30
CA ILE A 647 3.46 2.31 21.38
C ILE A 647 3.39 3.77 20.90
N GLY A 648 2.57 4.59 21.58
CA GLY A 648 2.34 5.99 21.26
C GLY A 648 2.81 6.96 22.33
N THR A 649 2.53 8.25 22.13
CA THR A 649 2.84 9.33 23.08
C THR A 649 2.08 9.22 24.40
N ALA A 650 1.02 8.41 24.46
CA ALA A 650 0.38 7.98 25.71
C ALA A 650 1.32 7.15 26.60
N HIS A 651 2.39 6.56 26.07
CA HIS A 651 3.35 5.74 26.83
C HIS A 651 4.80 6.22 26.72
N VAL A 652 5.13 7.11 25.78
CA VAL A 652 6.44 7.76 25.67
C VAL A 652 6.34 9.21 26.15
N PRO A 653 6.95 9.60 27.29
CA PRO A 653 7.01 11.00 27.70
C PRO A 653 7.67 11.89 26.64
N PRO A 654 7.40 13.22 26.64
CA PRO A 654 8.00 14.13 25.66
C PRO A 654 9.52 14.03 25.62
N GLN A 655 10.05 13.87 24.42
CA GLN A 655 11.47 13.59 24.16
C GLN A 655 12.28 14.86 23.86
N GLN A 656 11.61 16.01 23.77
CA GLN A 656 12.20 17.31 23.46
C GLN A 656 12.88 17.87 24.72
N MET A 657 14.21 17.97 24.75
CA MET A 657 14.92 18.42 25.96
C MET A 657 14.51 19.84 26.40
N HIS A 658 14.26 20.74 25.46
CA HIS A 658 13.86 22.12 25.75
C HIS A 658 12.47 22.25 26.42
N TRP A 659 11.57 21.25 26.29
CA TRP A 659 10.25 21.29 26.95
C TRP A 659 10.36 21.12 28.48
N GLY A 660 11.39 20.42 28.97
CA GLY A 660 11.60 20.21 30.41
C GLY A 660 12.60 21.15 31.07
N ALA A 661 13.36 21.92 30.28
CA ALA A 661 14.36 22.86 30.78
C ALA A 661 13.78 23.83 31.82
N SER A 662 12.62 24.44 31.48
CA SER A 662 11.81 25.31 32.33
C SER A 662 11.38 24.70 33.68
N THR A 663 11.40 23.37 33.82
CA THR A 663 10.99 22.65 35.04
C THR A 663 12.18 22.27 35.94
N VAL A 664 13.40 22.30 35.40
CA VAL A 664 14.65 21.92 36.10
C VAL A 664 15.52 23.14 36.42
N GLU A 665 15.63 24.11 35.51
CA GLU A 665 16.35 25.38 35.72
C GLU A 665 15.91 26.15 36.97
N PRO A 666 14.62 26.19 37.39
CA PRO A 666 14.23 26.84 38.64
C PRO A 666 14.67 26.09 39.91
N ARG A 667 15.22 24.87 39.77
CA ARG A 667 15.55 23.95 40.88
C ARG A 667 17.05 23.69 41.02
N LEU A 668 17.86 23.95 40.00
CA LEU A 668 19.31 23.73 39.96
C LEU A 668 20.03 24.94 39.36
N PRO A 669 21.27 25.25 39.78
CA PRO A 669 22.13 26.20 39.04
C PRO A 669 22.30 25.75 37.58
N PRO A 670 22.40 26.67 36.60
CA PRO A 670 22.50 26.32 35.18
C PRO A 670 23.61 25.32 34.87
N GLU A 671 24.78 25.46 35.49
CA GLU A 671 25.93 24.58 35.29
C GLU A 671 25.65 23.15 35.77
N VAL A 672 24.84 22.99 36.83
CA VAL A 672 24.43 21.68 37.36
C VAL A 672 23.31 21.07 36.51
N ALA A 673 22.40 21.89 35.99
CA ALA A 673 21.39 21.44 35.03
C ALA A 673 22.06 20.93 33.74
N GLU A 674 23.04 21.66 33.21
CA GLU A 674 23.83 21.28 32.04
C GLU A 674 24.59 19.95 32.26
N MET A 675 25.31 19.81 33.38
CA MET A 675 25.95 18.53 33.75
C MET A 675 24.94 17.38 33.84
N VAL A 676 23.72 17.61 34.33
CA VAL A 676 22.66 16.59 34.35
C VAL A 676 22.20 16.24 32.93
N TYR A 677 22.04 17.22 32.05
CA TYR A 677 21.63 16.99 30.66
C TYR A 677 22.70 16.26 29.82
N GLU A 678 24.00 16.49 30.08
CA GLU A 678 25.09 15.75 29.43
C GLU A 678 25.07 14.24 29.72
N HIS A 679 24.49 13.82 30.84
CA HIS A 679 24.46 12.42 31.29
C HIS A 679 23.11 11.72 31.03
N ILE A 680 22.17 12.36 30.33
CA ILE A 680 20.85 11.81 30.01
C ILE A 680 20.78 11.48 28.51
N SER A 681 20.53 10.20 28.19
CA SER A 681 20.44 9.70 26.80
C SER A 681 19.10 9.97 26.10
N CYS A 682 18.07 10.33 26.86
CA CYS A 682 16.74 10.75 26.42
C CYS A 682 16.04 11.37 27.65
N PRO A 683 15.46 12.59 27.59
CA PRO A 683 15.14 13.42 26.41
C PRO A 683 16.34 13.91 25.58
N PHE A 684 16.13 14.17 24.28
CA PHE A 684 17.15 14.49 23.28
C PHE A 684 17.32 16.01 23.06
N LYS A 685 18.54 16.44 22.75
CA LYS A 685 18.82 17.80 22.21
C LYS A 685 18.32 17.89 20.76
N LEU A 686 18.01 19.10 20.27
CA LEU A 686 17.48 19.29 18.91
C LEU A 686 18.45 18.78 17.83
N ASP A 687 19.75 19.05 17.97
CA ASP A 687 20.76 18.59 17.01
C ASP A 687 20.91 17.06 17.01
N GLU A 688 20.79 16.40 18.17
CA GLU A 688 20.75 14.94 18.24
C GLU A 688 19.48 14.40 17.57
N ALA A 689 18.32 15.02 17.80
CA ALA A 689 17.07 14.63 17.14
C ALA A 689 17.12 14.83 15.62
N LYS A 690 17.79 15.89 15.13
CA LYS A 690 18.04 16.10 13.70
C LYS A 690 18.99 15.05 13.11
N LYS A 691 20.03 14.63 13.85
CA LYS A 691 20.89 13.50 13.44
C LYS A 691 20.12 12.18 13.41
N LEU A 692 19.33 11.88 14.44
CA LEU A 692 18.48 10.69 14.49
C LEU A 692 17.44 10.68 13.36
N ARG A 693 16.91 11.85 12.96
CA ARG A 693 16.04 11.99 11.79
C ARG A 693 16.75 11.56 10.49
N LEU A 694 18.01 11.98 10.28
CA LEU A 694 18.79 11.54 9.11
C LEU A 694 18.99 10.02 9.10
N GLU A 695 19.40 9.44 10.23
CA GLU A 695 19.58 7.99 10.36
C GLU A 695 18.27 7.20 10.12
N LEU A 696 17.12 7.75 10.52
CA LEU A 696 15.80 7.19 10.27
C LEU A 696 15.40 7.31 8.79
N MET A 697 15.70 8.44 8.16
CA MET A 697 15.47 8.66 6.73
C MET A 697 16.28 7.67 5.87
N ASP A 698 17.56 7.45 6.20
CA ASP A 698 18.39 6.46 5.52
C ASP A 698 17.82 5.03 5.61
N GLU A 699 17.38 4.63 6.81
CA GLU A 699 16.72 3.33 7.03
C GLU A 699 15.40 3.22 6.25
N ARG A 700 14.63 4.32 6.16
CA ARG A 700 13.41 4.37 5.34
C ARG A 700 13.69 4.20 3.85
N ARG A 701 14.67 4.89 3.25
CA ARG A 701 15.02 4.67 1.83
C ARG A 701 15.32 3.22 1.51
N ALA A 702 16.04 2.53 2.40
CA ALA A 702 16.34 1.11 2.21
C ALA A 702 15.05 0.27 2.20
N ILE A 703 14.15 0.55 3.14
CA ILE A 703 12.86 -0.15 3.26
C ILE A 703 11.89 0.22 2.11
N ASP A 704 11.84 1.47 1.67
CA ASP A 704 11.01 1.92 0.55
C ASP A 704 11.51 1.31 -0.78
N ARG A 705 12.83 1.16 -0.95
CA ARG A 705 13.39 0.41 -2.09
C ARG A 705 13.04 -1.07 -2.03
N ASP A 706 13.15 -1.71 -0.87
CA ASP A 706 12.76 -3.11 -0.70
C ASP A 706 11.25 -3.31 -0.91
N ALA A 707 10.42 -2.37 -0.44
CA ALA A 707 8.97 -2.40 -0.64
C ALA A 707 8.58 -2.19 -2.11
N ASN A 708 9.27 -1.29 -2.82
CA ASN A 708 9.08 -1.14 -4.25
C ASN A 708 9.56 -2.36 -5.04
N LYS A 709 10.65 -3.03 -4.62
CA LYS A 709 11.04 -4.32 -5.21
C LYS A 709 9.94 -5.36 -5.01
N ALA A 710 9.48 -5.58 -3.79
CA ALA A 710 8.43 -6.57 -3.49
C ALA A 710 7.11 -6.30 -4.22
N VAL A 711 6.70 -5.03 -4.38
CA VAL A 711 5.52 -4.66 -5.18
C VAL A 711 5.76 -4.85 -6.69
N ASN A 712 6.99 -4.71 -7.16
CA ASN A 712 7.38 -4.91 -8.57
C ASN A 712 7.76 -6.37 -8.90
N SER A 713 7.94 -7.27 -7.92
CA SER A 713 8.55 -8.61 -8.09
C SER A 713 7.57 -9.76 -8.05
N GLY A 714 6.26 -9.50 -8.06
CA GLY A 714 5.29 -10.57 -8.33
C GLY A 714 5.43 -10.99 -9.79
N ASP A 715 5.69 -12.28 -10.05
CA ASP A 715 5.90 -12.81 -11.39
C ASP A 715 4.63 -13.47 -11.94
N PHE A 716 4.36 -13.29 -13.24
CA PHE A 716 3.37 -14.11 -13.94
C PHE A 716 3.97 -15.50 -14.25
N SER A 717 3.52 -16.52 -13.52
CA SER A 717 3.91 -17.92 -13.76
C SER A 717 2.99 -18.56 -14.79
N PHE A 718 3.43 -18.62 -16.04
CA PHE A 718 2.73 -19.36 -17.10
C PHE A 718 3.11 -20.84 -17.07
N CYS A 719 2.13 -21.71 -16.90
CA CYS A 719 2.33 -23.14 -16.99
C CYS A 719 2.48 -23.59 -18.46
N GLU A 720 3.40 -24.52 -18.71
CA GLU A 720 3.42 -25.33 -19.94
C GLU A 720 2.20 -26.28 -19.92
N HIS A 721 1.06 -25.80 -20.42
CA HIS A 721 -0.18 -26.56 -20.59
C HIS A 721 -0.32 -27.13 -22.00
#